data_AF-A0A8H7VI50-F1
#
_entry.id   AF-A0A8H7VI50-F1
#
_cell.length_a   1.000
_cell.length_b   1.000
_cell.length_c   1.000
_cell.angle_alpha   90.00
_cell.angle_beta   90.00
_cell.angle_gamma   90.00
#
_symmetry.space_group_name_H-M   'P 1'
#
loop_
_entity.id
_entity.type
_entity.pdbx_description
1 polymer ?
#
loop_
_entity_poly.entity_id
_entity_poly.type
_entity_poly.pdbx_seq_one_letter_code
_entity_poly.pdbx_strand_id
1 'polypeptide(L)'
;MRSKTKSTTIFSRRRDDYLLSLRLLLLLSLLSTTVTCYVTDLKLAICDNKQFACPHNPGYQRIPIDLNVGTSLPKSVYLDLKDDPTSDPITDIKIVKQSDEQQALFDNTKSWTRLDGNLNEGGTDDTNLTLYYTKDLEISKNPITSIIVKTGSHPVVSPDYVRIPINLNQGVGGESIYMFHSQAGSKDPITAITAKGCLTDDCYIDGWNRVEKDVNEGVIIGTRVYLFYQRIRGQPPVTDVVVILNDQSTPEGYHKVDVDLNQLTIRGASIHLWYQVKENPTNEDLENFIQELAIEYGHPSITPFGWTRIPVDLNSDKDGKSDFGEPTFLFYRRGYPELPSIPPLGFNDKGSFKILQLADLHFTNKEGKCRDIPTSNMECHGDNTTIEQIVRLLDLEKPDLVVFSGDNINGEDVSDARAATFKFADPVIQRKIPWAAVFGNHDDENDLSREELLTTMSQMPYSLTQRGPLHVSGVGNYLLKILSNSTQEGEHLFTIYFLDSGAYTNDTKKEYDFIKQDQLDWLQTMSTSFSNNKYGTQKPNAMAFFHIPIWEYHEEQGGPNPRLGDKRESISSPKEGAAKVFESFKAAGDIKVTGCGHDHVNDYCLDRDGIFLCYGGGLGLNGYGASHLGWPRRARIWEVSDWGETIQTWKRLHDDSLTMIDFQTIYL
;
A
#
# COMPACT_ATOMS: atom_id res chain seq x y z
N MET A 1 62.66 23.78 24.56
CA MET A 1 62.13 22.43 24.88
C MET A 1 60.62 22.52 25.14
N ARG A 2 59.92 21.37 25.12
CA ARG A 2 58.44 21.23 25.08
C ARG A 2 57.63 22.04 26.11
N SER A 3 56.44 22.48 25.72
CA SER A 3 55.23 22.40 26.57
C SER A 3 53.93 22.28 25.74
N LYS A 4 52.92 21.60 26.29
CA LYS A 4 51.54 21.38 25.77
C LYS A 4 50.52 21.87 26.84
N THR A 5 49.20 21.97 26.64
CA THR A 5 48.27 21.67 25.53
C THR A 5 47.04 22.59 25.65
N LYS A 6 46.43 23.06 24.55
CA LYS A 6 45.07 23.64 24.58
C LYS A 6 44.32 23.48 23.25
N SER A 7 43.42 22.48 23.16
CA SER A 7 42.21 22.51 22.31
C SER A 7 41.36 21.26 22.54
N THR A 8 40.55 21.26 23.62
CA THR A 8 39.57 20.19 23.91
C THR A 8 38.49 20.73 24.87
N THR A 9 37.62 21.62 24.40
CA THR A 9 36.48 22.11 25.22
C THR A 9 35.27 22.68 24.44
N ILE A 10 35.30 22.70 23.11
CA ILE A 10 34.20 23.26 22.29
C ILE A 10 33.34 22.15 21.63
N PHE A 11 33.86 20.93 21.48
CA PHE A 11 33.17 19.83 20.79
C PHE A 11 32.20 19.00 21.64
N SER A 12 32.25 19.05 22.99
CA SER A 12 31.29 18.27 23.80
C SER A 12 29.91 18.93 23.87
N ARG A 13 29.85 20.26 24.07
CA ARG A 13 28.57 20.99 24.23
C ARG A 13 27.59 20.79 23.07
N ARG A 14 28.07 20.81 21.82
CA ARG A 14 27.23 20.53 20.65
C ARG A 14 26.68 19.11 20.61
N ARG A 15 27.33 18.13 21.27
CA ARG A 15 26.85 16.74 21.28
C ARG A 15 25.72 16.55 22.29
N ASP A 16 25.78 17.25 23.41
CA ASP A 16 24.76 17.21 24.46
C ASP A 16 23.47 17.93 24.01
N ASP A 17 23.58 19.07 23.30
CA ASP A 17 22.42 19.80 22.76
C ASP A 17 21.65 18.97 21.69
N TYR A 18 22.36 18.22 20.84
CA TYR A 18 21.71 17.29 19.88
C TYR A 18 21.03 16.11 20.59
N LEU A 19 21.62 15.55 21.65
CA LEU A 19 21.01 14.48 22.44
C LEU A 19 19.78 14.96 23.22
N LEU A 20 19.76 16.23 23.65
CA LEU A 20 18.58 16.85 24.25
C LEU A 20 17.46 17.05 23.21
N SER A 21 17.80 17.50 22.00
CA SER A 21 16.86 17.62 20.87
C SER A 21 16.26 16.27 20.48
N LEU A 22 17.07 15.21 20.44
CA LEU A 22 16.61 13.85 20.10
C LEU A 22 15.68 13.28 21.19
N ARG A 23 15.98 13.53 22.47
CA ARG A 23 15.09 13.17 23.59
C ARG A 23 13.80 13.98 23.60
N LEU A 24 13.81 15.22 23.13
CA LEU A 24 12.60 16.02 22.98
C LEU A 24 11.72 15.51 21.82
N LEU A 25 12.31 15.10 20.70
CA LEU A 25 11.60 14.38 19.63
C LEU A 25 10.98 13.07 20.13
N LEU A 26 11.71 12.28 20.95
CA LEU A 26 11.21 11.03 21.55
C LEU A 26 10.11 11.23 22.62
N LEU A 27 9.99 12.43 23.19
CA LEU A 27 8.86 12.81 24.06
C LEU A 27 7.69 13.39 23.27
N LEU A 28 7.94 14.01 22.12
CA LEU A 28 6.92 14.46 21.17
C LEU A 28 6.33 13.30 20.34
N SER A 29 7.07 12.21 20.12
CA SER A 29 6.54 11.00 19.46
C SER A 29 5.52 10.23 20.30
N LEU A 30 5.40 10.53 21.61
CA LEU A 30 4.28 10.07 22.45
C LEU A 30 2.98 10.88 22.20
N LEU A 31 3.07 11.99 21.44
CA LEU A 31 1.96 12.89 21.10
C LEU A 31 1.74 13.01 19.56
N SER A 32 2.44 12.22 18.74
CA SER A 32 2.27 12.17 17.29
C SER A 32 2.11 10.73 16.81
N THR A 33 0.90 10.35 16.37
CA THR A 33 0.48 8.97 16.08
C THR A 33 0.94 8.45 14.71
N THR A 34 2.21 8.63 14.39
CA THR A 34 2.87 8.11 13.18
C THR A 34 4.22 7.53 13.54
N VAL A 35 4.24 6.28 14.00
CA VAL A 35 5.49 5.50 14.05
C VAL A 35 5.79 5.07 12.61
N THR A 36 6.63 5.83 11.91
CA THR A 36 7.23 5.36 10.65
C THR A 36 8.19 4.22 10.97
N CYS A 37 7.75 2.99 10.71
CA CYS A 37 8.61 1.83 10.76
C CYS A 37 9.58 1.84 9.58
N TYR A 38 10.87 1.64 9.85
CA TYR A 38 11.93 1.50 8.86
C TYR A 38 12.55 0.11 9.01
N VAL A 39 13.16 -0.41 7.94
CA VAL A 39 13.94 -1.65 8.03
C VAL A 39 15.26 -1.34 8.73
N THR A 40 15.49 -1.98 9.87
CA THR A 40 16.64 -1.72 10.77
C THR A 40 17.62 -2.88 10.86
N ASP A 41 17.19 -4.10 10.52
CA ASP A 41 18.06 -5.28 10.50
C ASP A 41 17.50 -6.33 9.52
N LEU A 42 18.40 -7.21 9.05
CA LEU A 42 18.14 -8.27 8.07
C LEU A 42 18.75 -9.58 8.56
N LYS A 43 18.07 -10.70 8.35
CA LYS A 43 18.60 -12.05 8.58
C LYS A 43 18.16 -13.00 7.48
N LEU A 44 19.00 -14.00 7.19
CA LEU A 44 18.58 -15.15 6.40
C LEU A 44 18.10 -16.28 7.31
N ALA A 45 17.05 -16.96 6.87
CA ALA A 45 16.62 -18.23 7.41
C ALA A 45 16.81 -19.31 6.36
N ILE A 46 17.73 -20.24 6.66
CA ILE A 46 18.16 -21.29 5.74
C ILE A 46 17.71 -22.64 6.32
N CYS A 47 17.11 -23.47 5.48
CA CYS A 47 16.51 -24.75 5.85
C CYS A 47 16.76 -25.79 4.76
N ASP A 48 16.62 -27.07 5.10
CA ASP A 48 16.64 -28.14 4.10
C ASP A 48 15.32 -28.16 3.33
N ASN A 49 15.35 -28.17 1.99
CA ASN A 49 14.14 -28.07 1.16
C ASN A 49 13.20 -29.28 1.26
N LYS A 50 13.60 -30.33 2.00
CA LYS A 50 12.79 -31.51 2.33
C LYS A 50 12.20 -31.48 3.75
N GLN A 51 12.45 -30.42 4.53
CA GLN A 51 11.87 -30.25 5.86
C GLN A 51 10.59 -29.41 5.78
N PHE A 52 9.57 -29.82 6.54
CA PHE A 52 8.23 -29.19 6.53
C PHE A 52 8.16 -27.80 7.20
N ALA A 53 9.24 -27.32 7.83
CA ALA A 53 9.25 -26.01 8.48
C ALA A 53 10.66 -25.42 8.52
N CYS A 54 10.80 -24.19 8.04
CA CYS A 54 12.03 -23.41 8.12
C CYS A 54 12.08 -22.59 9.41
N PRO A 55 13.25 -22.49 10.08
CA PRO A 55 13.36 -21.76 11.36
C PRO A 55 12.95 -20.30 11.17
N HIS A 56 12.23 -19.72 12.14
CA HIS A 56 11.81 -18.32 12.11
C HIS A 56 12.66 -17.49 13.09
N ASN A 57 13.19 -16.36 12.65
CA ASN A 57 13.95 -15.47 13.53
C ASN A 57 13.00 -14.73 14.51
N PRO A 58 13.12 -14.89 15.84
CA PRO A 58 12.20 -14.26 16.78
C PRO A 58 12.26 -12.73 16.72
N GLY A 59 11.10 -12.09 16.54
CA GLY A 59 10.99 -10.63 16.41
C GLY A 59 11.39 -10.07 15.04
N TYR A 60 11.39 -10.90 13.99
CA TYR A 60 11.54 -10.48 12.59
C TYR A 60 10.27 -10.87 11.81
N GLN A 61 9.99 -10.18 10.71
CA GLN A 61 8.97 -10.53 9.73
C GLN A 61 9.61 -11.25 8.54
N ARG A 62 9.12 -12.45 8.21
CA ARG A 62 9.55 -13.18 7.00
C ARG A 62 8.93 -12.60 5.74
N ILE A 63 9.73 -12.36 4.71
CA ILE A 63 9.23 -12.26 3.33
C ILE A 63 8.80 -13.68 2.89
N PRO A 64 7.53 -13.92 2.52
CA PRO A 64 6.98 -15.27 2.33
C PRO A 64 7.36 -15.92 0.98
N ILE A 65 8.55 -15.65 0.47
CA ILE A 65 9.07 -16.21 -0.79
C ILE A 65 10.40 -16.88 -0.52
N ASP A 66 10.51 -18.15 -0.91
CA ASP A 66 11.78 -18.88 -0.94
C ASP A 66 12.65 -18.32 -2.07
N LEU A 67 13.80 -17.73 -1.71
CA LEU A 67 14.76 -17.16 -2.67
C LEU A 67 15.42 -18.22 -3.56
N ASN A 68 15.22 -19.51 -3.28
CA ASN A 68 15.61 -20.65 -4.10
C ASN A 68 14.41 -21.32 -4.83
N VAL A 69 13.22 -20.68 -4.90
CA VAL A 69 12.03 -21.34 -5.47
C VAL A 69 12.23 -21.77 -6.94
N GLY A 70 11.80 -22.99 -7.24
CA GLY A 70 11.97 -23.63 -8.55
C GLY A 70 13.38 -24.18 -8.84
N THR A 71 14.38 -23.88 -8.02
CA THR A 71 15.74 -24.42 -8.19
C THR A 71 15.80 -25.92 -7.88
N SER A 72 16.90 -26.58 -8.28
CA SER A 72 17.25 -27.92 -7.77
C SER A 72 18.14 -27.89 -6.51
N LEU A 73 18.35 -26.72 -5.90
CA LEU A 73 19.25 -26.57 -4.75
C LEU A 73 18.65 -27.26 -3.51
N PRO A 74 19.46 -27.86 -2.61
CA PRO A 74 18.97 -28.64 -1.48
C PRO A 74 18.47 -27.77 -0.31
N LYS A 75 18.43 -26.45 -0.47
CA LYS A 75 18.09 -25.49 0.58
C LYS A 75 16.99 -24.55 0.13
N SER A 76 16.11 -24.22 1.06
CA SER A 76 15.20 -23.08 0.96
C SER A 76 15.80 -21.93 1.77
N VAL A 77 15.65 -20.71 1.27
CA VAL A 77 16.25 -19.49 1.84
C VAL A 77 15.17 -18.42 1.93
N TYR A 78 15.02 -17.79 3.09
CA TYR A 78 14.07 -16.70 3.30
C TYR A 78 14.78 -15.48 3.89
N LEU A 79 14.34 -14.28 3.51
CA LEU A 79 14.78 -13.03 4.11
C LEU A 79 13.80 -12.62 5.22
N ASP A 80 14.34 -12.41 6.42
CA ASP A 80 13.63 -11.96 7.61
C ASP A 80 14.04 -10.50 7.95
N LEU A 81 13.07 -9.61 8.14
CA LEU A 81 13.21 -8.15 8.33
C LEU A 81 12.88 -7.70 9.76
N LYS A 82 13.44 -6.59 10.26
CA LYS A 82 13.06 -6.03 11.59
C LYS A 82 12.90 -4.51 11.61
N ASP A 83 11.88 -4.02 12.31
CA ASP A 83 11.65 -2.60 12.66
C ASP A 83 11.89 -2.32 14.15
N ASP A 84 13.15 -2.18 14.55
CA ASP A 84 13.49 -1.82 15.93
C ASP A 84 13.58 -0.29 16.07
N PRO A 85 12.61 0.40 16.71
CA PRO A 85 12.63 1.86 16.84
C PRO A 85 13.79 2.38 17.72
N THR A 86 14.61 1.50 18.29
CA THR A 86 15.83 1.84 19.04
C THR A 86 17.12 1.68 18.21
N SER A 87 17.01 1.23 16.97
CA SER A 87 18.12 0.94 16.04
C SER A 87 18.12 1.94 14.87
N ASP A 88 19.32 2.31 14.39
CA ASP A 88 19.44 3.12 13.18
C ASP A 88 18.87 2.34 11.96
N PRO A 89 18.19 3.01 11.01
CA PRO A 89 17.65 2.35 9.83
C PRO A 89 18.74 1.95 8.83
N ILE A 90 18.47 0.94 8.02
CA ILE A 90 19.21 0.64 6.80
C ILE A 90 18.85 1.70 5.75
N THR A 91 19.83 2.19 5.00
CA THR A 91 19.64 3.27 4.02
C THR A 91 20.01 2.90 2.57
N ASP A 92 20.77 1.84 2.33
CA ASP A 92 20.94 1.26 0.98
C ASP A 92 21.30 -0.24 1.08
N ILE A 93 20.98 -0.99 0.03
CA ILE A 93 21.26 -2.41 -0.13
C ILE A 93 21.91 -2.66 -1.49
N LYS A 94 22.87 -3.58 -1.52
CA LYS A 94 23.50 -4.11 -2.74
C LYS A 94 23.56 -5.62 -2.65
N ILE A 95 23.45 -6.28 -3.80
CA ILE A 95 23.67 -7.73 -3.91
C ILE A 95 24.81 -7.90 -4.89
N VAL A 96 25.83 -8.67 -4.49
CA VAL A 96 27.09 -8.82 -5.20
C VAL A 96 27.39 -10.31 -5.34
N LYS A 97 27.87 -10.70 -6.52
CA LYS A 97 28.23 -12.08 -6.80
C LYS A 97 29.63 -12.38 -6.29
N GLN A 98 29.83 -13.56 -5.70
CA GLN A 98 31.08 -13.93 -5.02
C GLN A 98 32.30 -14.03 -5.95
N SER A 99 32.10 -14.11 -7.27
CA SER A 99 33.17 -14.07 -8.28
C SER A 99 33.71 -12.67 -8.58
N ASP A 100 33.06 -11.60 -8.11
CA ASP A 100 33.29 -10.27 -8.63
C ASP A 100 34.38 -9.52 -7.83
N GLU A 101 35.25 -8.79 -8.53
CA GLU A 101 36.21 -7.85 -7.88
C GLU A 101 35.49 -6.82 -6.98
N GLN A 102 34.21 -6.57 -7.25
CA GLN A 102 33.33 -5.74 -6.43
C GLN A 102 33.13 -6.30 -5.02
N GLN A 103 33.10 -7.63 -4.81
CA GLN A 103 32.93 -8.19 -3.46
C GLN A 103 34.08 -7.76 -2.54
N ALA A 104 35.31 -7.79 -3.05
CA ALA A 104 36.48 -7.30 -2.34
C ALA A 104 36.44 -5.78 -2.07
N LEU A 105 35.73 -4.99 -2.89
CA LEU A 105 35.50 -3.57 -2.62
C LEU A 105 34.56 -3.39 -1.41
N PHE A 106 33.45 -4.13 -1.36
CA PHE A 106 32.48 -4.03 -0.26
C PHE A 106 33.02 -4.60 1.06
N ASP A 107 33.63 -5.79 1.05
CA ASP A 107 34.21 -6.42 2.25
C ASP A 107 35.30 -5.56 2.93
N ASN A 108 36.03 -4.75 2.15
CA ASN A 108 37.06 -3.85 2.68
C ASN A 108 36.51 -2.44 3.04
N THR A 109 35.25 -2.14 2.75
CA THR A 109 34.63 -0.82 2.99
C THR A 109 33.83 -0.82 4.28
N LYS A 110 34.36 -0.17 5.33
CA LYS A 110 33.77 -0.13 6.68
C LYS A 110 32.32 0.38 6.79
N SER A 111 31.84 1.10 5.79
CA SER A 111 30.48 1.64 5.74
C SER A 111 29.44 0.61 5.27
N TRP A 112 29.85 -0.55 4.73
CA TRP A 112 28.97 -1.63 4.33
C TRP A 112 29.05 -2.80 5.31
N THR A 113 27.90 -3.36 5.65
CA THR A 113 27.75 -4.57 6.46
C THR A 113 27.35 -5.71 5.57
N ARG A 114 28.13 -6.80 5.59
CA ARG A 114 27.79 -8.05 4.91
C ARG A 114 26.69 -8.77 5.70
N LEU A 115 25.66 -9.26 5.01
CA LEU A 115 24.68 -10.16 5.59
C LEU A 115 25.26 -11.57 5.71
N ASP A 116 25.07 -12.23 6.85
CA ASP A 116 25.53 -13.61 7.06
C ASP A 116 24.70 -14.60 6.23
N GLY A 117 25.41 -15.43 5.45
CA GLY A 117 24.83 -16.45 4.57
C GLY A 117 24.87 -16.08 3.08
N ASN A 118 24.23 -16.91 2.25
CA ASN A 118 24.09 -16.71 0.80
C ASN A 118 22.60 -16.64 0.43
N LEU A 119 22.23 -15.70 -0.44
CA LEU A 119 20.85 -15.58 -0.93
C LEU A 119 20.41 -16.79 -1.78
N ASN A 120 21.34 -17.47 -2.44
CA ASN A 120 21.08 -18.70 -3.19
C ASN A 120 21.87 -19.91 -2.63
N GLU A 121 21.77 -20.11 -1.32
CA GLU A 121 22.47 -21.16 -0.57
C GLU A 121 22.36 -22.55 -1.23
N GLY A 122 23.49 -23.25 -1.33
CA GLY A 122 23.60 -24.54 -2.02
C GLY A 122 24.04 -24.45 -3.49
N GLY A 123 24.17 -23.24 -4.05
CA GLY A 123 24.82 -22.97 -5.33
C GLY A 123 26.34 -23.25 -5.34
N THR A 124 27.01 -22.87 -6.42
CA THR A 124 28.48 -22.91 -6.55
C THR A 124 29.10 -21.54 -6.29
N ASP A 125 30.38 -21.49 -5.92
CA ASP A 125 31.12 -20.23 -5.68
C ASP A 125 30.98 -19.22 -6.85
N ASP A 126 30.95 -19.70 -8.09
CA ASP A 126 30.74 -18.92 -9.33
C ASP A 126 29.28 -18.47 -9.55
N THR A 127 28.39 -18.67 -8.58
CA THR A 127 26.96 -18.29 -8.59
C THR A 127 26.47 -17.67 -7.27
N ASN A 128 27.23 -17.82 -6.18
CA ASN A 128 26.84 -17.37 -4.85
C ASN A 128 26.60 -15.85 -4.79
N LEU A 129 25.53 -15.43 -4.12
CA LEU A 129 25.09 -14.04 -4.01
C LEU A 129 25.09 -13.56 -2.55
N THR A 130 25.92 -12.54 -2.29
CA THR A 130 26.02 -11.92 -0.96
C THR A 130 25.26 -10.60 -0.94
N LEU A 131 24.39 -10.42 0.07
CA LEU A 131 23.75 -9.13 0.35
C LEU A 131 24.66 -8.28 1.23
N TYR A 132 24.78 -7.01 0.88
CA TYR A 132 25.40 -5.96 1.68
C TYR A 132 24.37 -4.88 1.97
N TYR A 133 24.37 -4.33 3.18
CA TYR A 133 23.53 -3.21 3.57
C TYR A 133 24.35 -2.13 4.26
N THR A 134 23.89 -0.88 4.23
CA THR A 134 24.53 0.24 4.94
C THR A 134 23.52 1.00 5.80
N LYS A 135 24.05 1.66 6.83
CA LYS A 135 23.35 2.67 7.64
C LYS A 135 24.05 4.03 7.57
N ASP A 136 25.02 4.17 6.65
CA ASP A 136 25.87 5.34 6.52
C ASP A 136 25.16 6.43 5.71
N LEU A 137 24.79 7.51 6.39
CA LEU A 137 24.06 8.66 5.81
C LEU A 137 24.88 9.43 4.77
N GLU A 138 26.20 9.27 4.74
CA GLU A 138 27.05 9.86 3.69
C GLU A 138 26.95 9.08 2.36
N ILE A 139 26.65 7.78 2.43
CA ILE A 139 26.38 6.93 1.25
C ILE A 139 24.95 7.17 0.77
N SER A 140 23.98 6.85 1.64
CA SER A 140 22.56 7.00 1.35
C SER A 140 21.85 7.61 2.56
N LYS A 141 21.13 8.71 2.31
CA LYS A 141 20.46 9.51 3.34
C LYS A 141 19.08 9.00 3.72
N ASN A 142 18.47 8.20 2.84
CA ASN A 142 17.05 7.89 2.88
C ASN A 142 16.84 6.47 3.46
N PRO A 143 16.18 6.35 4.63
CA PRO A 143 15.82 5.06 5.23
C PRO A 143 15.06 4.16 4.27
N ILE A 144 15.39 2.87 4.25
CA ILE A 144 14.59 1.85 3.58
C ILE A 144 13.33 1.62 4.41
N THR A 145 12.18 1.81 3.77
CA THR A 145 10.85 1.66 4.38
C THR A 145 10.29 0.26 4.22
N SER A 146 10.58 -0.39 3.09
CA SER A 146 10.06 -1.72 2.78
C SER A 146 11.00 -2.45 1.83
N ILE A 147 11.04 -3.78 1.94
CA ILE A 147 11.76 -4.68 1.02
C ILE A 147 10.78 -5.77 0.61
N ILE A 148 10.63 -5.95 -0.69
CA ILE A 148 9.79 -7.00 -1.27
C ILE A 148 10.62 -7.86 -2.23
N VAL A 149 10.14 -9.06 -2.46
CA VAL A 149 10.68 -9.99 -3.46
C VAL A 149 9.53 -10.32 -4.41
N LYS A 150 9.80 -10.44 -5.70
CA LYS A 150 8.84 -10.95 -6.69
C LYS A 150 9.49 -11.98 -7.60
N THR A 151 8.70 -12.98 -7.98
CA THR A 151 9.07 -14.05 -8.91
C THR A 151 8.67 -13.69 -10.34
N GLY A 152 9.12 -14.50 -11.31
CA GLY A 152 8.84 -14.33 -12.73
C GLY A 152 9.89 -13.48 -13.46
N SER A 153 9.84 -13.47 -14.79
CA SER A 153 10.80 -12.74 -15.62
C SER A 153 10.55 -11.24 -15.70
N HIS A 154 9.27 -10.81 -15.62
CA HIS A 154 8.87 -9.39 -15.72
C HIS A 154 7.99 -8.95 -14.53
N PRO A 155 8.45 -9.07 -13.27
CA PRO A 155 7.67 -8.60 -12.14
C PRO A 155 7.51 -7.08 -12.19
N VAL A 156 6.26 -6.64 -12.11
CA VAL A 156 5.83 -5.25 -11.95
C VAL A 156 5.92 -4.87 -10.47
N VAL A 157 6.22 -3.60 -10.16
CA VAL A 157 6.11 -3.04 -8.79
C VAL A 157 5.61 -1.60 -8.83
N SER A 158 5.16 -1.07 -7.68
CA SER A 158 4.83 0.37 -7.55
C SER A 158 6.07 1.24 -7.85
N PRO A 159 5.94 2.42 -8.49
CA PRO A 159 7.05 3.36 -8.76
C PRO A 159 7.87 3.81 -7.53
N ASP A 160 7.35 3.60 -6.32
CA ASP A 160 8.05 3.83 -5.06
C ASP A 160 9.29 2.94 -4.88
N TYR A 161 9.25 1.73 -5.47
CA TYR A 161 10.24 0.67 -5.32
C TYR A 161 11.29 0.69 -6.44
N VAL A 162 12.53 0.41 -6.07
CA VAL A 162 13.66 0.27 -7.00
C VAL A 162 14.11 -1.19 -7.03
N ARG A 163 14.27 -1.74 -8.23
CA ARG A 163 14.81 -3.09 -8.47
C ARG A 163 16.31 -3.12 -8.14
N ILE A 164 16.75 -4.12 -7.39
CA ILE A 164 18.16 -4.51 -7.37
C ILE A 164 18.40 -5.35 -8.64
N PRO A 165 19.24 -4.92 -9.59
CA PRO A 165 19.27 -5.45 -10.96
C PRO A 165 20.03 -6.78 -11.08
N ILE A 166 19.64 -7.77 -10.28
CA ILE A 166 20.19 -9.12 -10.30
C ILE A 166 19.07 -10.14 -10.09
N ASN A 167 19.08 -11.21 -10.88
CA ASN A 167 18.18 -12.34 -10.67
C ASN A 167 18.84 -13.29 -9.65
N LEU A 168 18.18 -13.53 -8.51
CA LEU A 168 18.77 -14.31 -7.41
C LEU A 168 19.08 -15.76 -7.80
N ASN A 169 18.34 -16.30 -8.76
CA ASN A 169 18.48 -17.65 -9.30
C ASN A 169 19.34 -17.73 -10.58
N GLN A 170 20.00 -16.64 -10.97
CA GLN A 170 20.83 -16.61 -12.18
C GLN A 170 22.01 -17.59 -12.07
N GLY A 171 22.07 -18.55 -13.00
CA GLY A 171 23.11 -19.58 -13.05
C GLY A 171 22.83 -20.84 -12.22
N VAL A 172 21.88 -20.80 -11.27
CA VAL A 172 21.43 -21.99 -10.51
C VAL A 172 20.13 -22.60 -11.04
N GLY A 173 19.41 -21.88 -11.91
CA GLY A 173 18.15 -22.30 -12.52
C GLY A 173 16.95 -22.05 -11.61
N GLY A 174 15.76 -22.51 -12.01
CA GLY A 174 14.51 -22.22 -11.29
C GLY A 174 13.83 -20.93 -11.75
N GLU A 175 12.91 -20.42 -10.93
CA GLU A 175 12.16 -19.20 -11.26
C GLU A 175 13.08 -17.98 -11.25
N SER A 176 12.80 -16.98 -12.08
CA SER A 176 13.48 -15.69 -11.95
C SER A 176 12.98 -14.98 -10.70
N ILE A 177 13.88 -14.42 -9.90
CA ILE A 177 13.54 -13.75 -8.62
C ILE A 177 14.30 -12.45 -8.52
N TYR A 178 13.58 -11.37 -8.21
CA TYR A 178 14.16 -10.04 -8.03
C TYR A 178 13.77 -9.44 -6.68
N MET A 179 14.71 -8.76 -6.05
CA MET A 179 14.49 -7.99 -4.82
C MET A 179 14.30 -6.51 -5.15
N PHE A 180 13.37 -5.88 -4.46
CA PHE A 180 13.05 -4.46 -4.60
C PHE A 180 12.99 -3.80 -3.22
N HIS A 181 13.34 -2.52 -3.15
CA HIS A 181 13.20 -1.75 -1.91
C HIS A 181 12.62 -0.35 -2.17
N SER A 182 11.83 0.15 -1.23
CA SER A 182 11.37 1.54 -1.20
C SER A 182 12.16 2.33 -0.15
N GLN A 183 12.21 3.65 -0.31
CA GLN A 183 12.94 4.55 0.59
C GLN A 183 12.13 5.80 0.92
N ALA A 184 12.21 6.28 2.17
CA ALA A 184 11.55 7.49 2.62
C ALA A 184 12.28 8.77 2.19
N GLY A 185 11.51 9.84 1.99
CA GLY A 185 12.04 11.19 1.71
C GLY A 185 12.43 11.42 0.26
N SER A 186 12.93 12.64 -0.01
CA SER A 186 13.22 13.10 -1.37
C SER A 186 14.37 12.34 -2.03
N LYS A 187 14.17 11.82 -3.24
CA LYS A 187 15.21 11.17 -4.05
C LYS A 187 16.05 12.21 -4.81
N ASP A 188 17.34 11.92 -5.06
CA ASP A 188 18.18 12.73 -5.97
C ASP A 188 17.50 12.83 -7.36
N PRO A 189 17.52 13.97 -8.07
CA PRO A 189 16.77 14.14 -9.32
C PRO A 189 17.22 13.19 -10.43
N ILE A 190 16.32 12.91 -11.38
CA ILE A 190 16.69 12.19 -12.61
C ILE A 190 17.60 13.09 -13.45
N THR A 191 18.61 12.49 -14.08
CA THR A 191 19.68 13.19 -14.83
C THR A 191 19.78 12.75 -16.29
N ALA A 192 19.26 11.56 -16.61
CA ALA A 192 19.11 11.09 -17.98
C ALA A 192 17.92 10.12 -18.06
N ILE A 193 17.26 10.08 -19.23
CA ILE A 193 16.18 9.14 -19.55
C ILE A 193 16.55 8.43 -20.87
N THR A 194 16.25 7.14 -20.95
CA THR A 194 16.29 6.36 -22.19
C THR A 194 15.18 5.30 -22.18
N ALA A 195 15.07 4.52 -23.24
CA ALA A 195 14.21 3.34 -23.30
C ALA A 195 14.94 2.18 -23.98
N LYS A 196 14.38 0.97 -23.88
CA LYS A 196 14.93 -0.22 -24.55
C LYS A 196 13.78 -1.17 -24.94
N GLY A 197 13.71 -1.52 -26.21
CA GLY A 197 12.92 -2.66 -26.69
C GLY A 197 13.61 -3.97 -26.33
N CYS A 198 12.87 -4.88 -25.71
CA CYS A 198 13.38 -6.11 -25.13
C CYS A 198 12.70 -7.35 -25.72
N LEU A 199 13.48 -8.10 -26.52
CA LEU A 199 13.09 -9.38 -27.13
C LEU A 199 13.30 -10.58 -26.19
N THR A 200 13.88 -10.35 -25.01
CA THR A 200 14.29 -11.35 -24.03
C THR A 200 13.91 -10.91 -22.63
N ASP A 201 13.86 -11.89 -21.71
CA ASP A 201 13.53 -11.66 -20.30
C ASP A 201 14.57 -10.82 -19.56
N ASP A 202 15.85 -10.93 -19.92
CA ASP A 202 16.90 -10.02 -19.45
C ASP A 202 16.79 -8.65 -20.16
N CYS A 203 16.05 -7.76 -19.52
CA CYS A 203 15.77 -6.42 -20.00
C CYS A 203 16.28 -5.37 -19.00
N TYR A 204 17.61 -5.21 -18.97
CA TYR A 204 18.35 -4.29 -18.11
C TYR A 204 19.38 -3.45 -18.89
N ILE A 205 19.85 -2.35 -18.29
CA ILE A 205 20.98 -1.53 -18.76
C ILE A 205 21.86 -1.19 -17.55
N ASP A 206 23.16 -1.44 -17.64
CA ASP A 206 24.10 -1.22 -16.53
C ASP A 206 24.16 0.26 -16.10
N GLY A 207 24.02 0.49 -14.79
CA GLY A 207 23.93 1.82 -14.20
C GLY A 207 22.61 2.57 -14.43
N TRP A 208 21.54 1.91 -14.88
CA TRP A 208 20.20 2.52 -15.02
C TRP A 208 19.15 1.83 -14.15
N ASN A 209 18.25 2.64 -13.60
CA ASN A 209 17.03 2.15 -12.96
C ASN A 209 15.96 1.94 -14.03
N ARG A 210 15.13 0.92 -13.89
CA ARG A 210 14.03 0.61 -14.82
C ARG A 210 12.70 1.08 -14.24
N VAL A 211 11.80 1.59 -15.09
CA VAL A 211 10.36 1.70 -14.77
C VAL A 211 9.75 0.34 -15.11
N GLU A 212 9.14 -0.31 -14.13
CA GLU A 212 8.89 -1.76 -14.18
C GLU A 212 7.64 -2.19 -14.98
N LYS A 213 6.85 -1.22 -15.42
CA LYS A 213 5.71 -1.40 -16.34
C LYS A 213 6.15 -1.23 -17.80
N ASP A 214 5.58 -2.07 -18.67
CA ASP A 214 5.83 -2.07 -20.11
C ASP A 214 5.03 -0.94 -20.76
N VAL A 215 5.64 -0.09 -21.59
CA VAL A 215 4.88 0.97 -22.28
C VAL A 215 3.97 0.43 -23.38
N ASN A 216 4.18 -0.83 -23.81
CA ASN A 216 3.39 -1.53 -24.83
C ASN A 216 2.43 -2.58 -24.26
N GLU A 217 1.93 -2.38 -23.03
CA GLU A 217 1.03 -3.34 -22.37
C GLU A 217 -0.23 -3.64 -23.21
N GLY A 218 -0.65 -4.91 -23.23
CA GLY A 218 -1.79 -5.36 -24.04
C GLY A 218 -1.58 -5.36 -25.57
N VAL A 219 -0.42 -4.97 -26.11
CA VAL A 219 -0.15 -4.98 -27.56
C VAL A 219 0.14 -6.40 -28.06
N ILE A 220 -0.74 -6.92 -28.93
CA ILE A 220 -0.71 -8.33 -29.39
C ILE A 220 0.53 -8.66 -30.25
N ILE A 221 1.00 -7.70 -31.06
CA ILE A 221 2.20 -7.86 -31.90
C ILE A 221 3.06 -6.62 -31.72
N GLY A 222 4.02 -6.71 -30.82
CA GLY A 222 4.97 -5.66 -30.46
C GLY A 222 6.17 -6.25 -29.72
N THR A 223 7.10 -5.40 -29.32
CA THR A 223 8.18 -5.76 -28.39
C THR A 223 7.95 -5.03 -27.08
N ARG A 224 8.23 -5.68 -25.94
CA ARG A 224 8.17 -5.01 -24.63
C ARG A 224 9.14 -3.83 -24.64
N VAL A 225 8.69 -2.65 -24.23
CA VAL A 225 9.55 -1.47 -24.14
C VAL A 225 9.49 -0.95 -22.72
N TYR A 226 10.65 -0.77 -22.10
CA TYR A 226 10.75 -0.22 -20.75
C TYR A 226 11.49 1.12 -20.79
N LEU A 227 11.04 2.05 -19.95
CA LEU A 227 11.77 3.30 -19.69
C LEU A 227 12.88 3.04 -18.65
N PHE A 228 13.98 3.74 -18.81
CA PHE A 228 15.15 3.68 -17.94
C PHE A 228 15.59 5.08 -17.55
N TYR A 229 16.06 5.27 -16.31
CA TYR A 229 16.55 6.56 -15.83
C TYR A 229 17.80 6.46 -14.93
N GLN A 230 18.63 7.51 -14.95
CA GLN A 230 19.81 7.64 -14.07
C GLN A 230 19.67 8.78 -13.08
N ARG A 231 20.30 8.63 -11.90
CA ARG A 231 20.44 9.66 -10.85
C ARG A 231 21.93 9.83 -10.53
N ILE A 232 22.63 10.70 -11.24
CA ILE A 232 24.08 10.90 -11.07
C ILE A 232 24.34 12.26 -10.41
N ARG A 233 24.81 12.25 -9.16
CA ARG A 233 25.11 13.49 -8.42
C ARG A 233 26.13 14.34 -9.19
N GLY A 234 25.80 15.62 -9.39
CA GLY A 234 26.62 16.59 -10.12
C GLY A 234 26.42 16.60 -11.64
N GLN A 235 25.55 15.76 -12.21
CA GLN A 235 25.12 15.87 -13.60
C GLN A 235 23.91 16.83 -13.74
N PRO A 236 23.70 17.43 -14.93
CA PRO A 236 22.51 18.23 -15.23
C PRO A 236 21.21 17.44 -14.98
N PRO A 237 20.31 17.91 -14.11
CA PRO A 237 19.05 17.25 -13.84
C PRO A 237 18.02 17.49 -14.95
N VAL A 238 17.11 16.52 -15.10
CA VAL A 238 15.99 16.55 -16.04
C VAL A 238 14.91 17.49 -15.51
N THR A 239 14.55 18.43 -16.36
CA THR A 239 13.71 19.59 -16.05
C THR A 239 12.38 19.56 -16.75
N ASP A 240 12.23 18.82 -17.85
CA ASP A 240 10.94 18.57 -18.49
C ASP A 240 10.96 17.29 -19.33
N VAL A 241 9.79 16.71 -19.56
CA VAL A 241 9.57 15.53 -20.39
C VAL A 241 8.33 15.74 -21.24
N VAL A 242 8.46 15.54 -22.55
CA VAL A 242 7.35 15.57 -23.51
C VAL A 242 7.37 14.29 -24.35
N VAL A 243 6.20 13.86 -24.79
CA VAL A 243 6.03 12.74 -25.72
C VAL A 243 5.43 13.28 -27.01
N ILE A 244 6.01 12.86 -28.14
CA ILE A 244 5.70 13.39 -29.47
C ILE A 244 5.26 12.26 -30.39
N LEU A 245 4.15 12.49 -31.10
CA LEU A 245 3.54 11.54 -32.03
C LEU A 245 3.93 11.84 -33.48
N ASN A 246 4.39 10.80 -34.19
CA ASN A 246 4.82 10.82 -35.58
C ASN A 246 5.90 11.90 -35.84
N ASP A 247 5.96 12.44 -37.07
CA ASP A 247 6.96 13.44 -37.50
C ASP A 247 6.65 14.88 -37.02
N GLN A 248 6.02 15.04 -35.85
CA GLN A 248 5.80 16.35 -35.25
C GLN A 248 7.14 17.04 -34.91
N SER A 249 7.16 18.38 -34.99
CA SER A 249 8.39 19.18 -34.92
C SER A 249 9.14 19.02 -33.60
N THR A 250 10.45 18.77 -33.69
CA THR A 250 11.37 18.64 -32.56
C THR A 250 11.40 19.90 -31.67
N PRO A 251 11.22 19.81 -30.34
CA PRO A 251 11.40 20.93 -29.44
C PRO A 251 12.85 21.38 -29.40
N GLU A 252 13.10 22.69 -29.47
CA GLU A 252 14.44 23.25 -29.35
C GLU A 252 15.00 23.03 -27.93
N GLY A 253 16.22 22.52 -27.82
CA GLY A 253 16.88 22.28 -26.54
C GLY A 253 16.49 20.99 -25.81
N TYR A 254 15.78 20.07 -26.45
CA TYR A 254 15.43 18.75 -25.89
C TYR A 254 16.31 17.63 -26.46
N HIS A 255 16.65 16.67 -25.62
CA HIS A 255 17.30 15.41 -25.98
C HIS A 255 16.24 14.40 -26.41
N LYS A 256 16.47 13.76 -27.56
CA LYS A 256 15.64 12.65 -28.04
C LYS A 256 16.01 11.37 -27.28
N VAL A 257 15.02 10.56 -26.89
CA VAL A 257 15.24 9.13 -26.64
C VAL A 257 15.22 8.40 -27.96
N ASP A 258 16.34 7.76 -28.33
CA ASP A 258 16.54 7.09 -29.62
C ASP A 258 15.88 5.69 -29.70
N VAL A 259 14.69 5.57 -29.14
CA VAL A 259 13.80 4.41 -29.21
C VAL A 259 12.38 4.90 -29.44
N ASP A 260 11.71 4.30 -30.42
CA ASP A 260 10.27 4.44 -30.58
C ASP A 260 9.59 3.69 -29.43
N LEU A 261 8.79 4.36 -28.61
CA LEU A 261 8.10 3.73 -27.50
C LEU A 261 7.10 2.68 -27.99
N ASN A 262 6.49 2.91 -29.16
CA ASN A 262 5.54 2.02 -29.82
C ASN A 262 6.27 1.08 -30.82
N GLN A 263 7.50 0.65 -30.48
CA GLN A 263 8.40 -0.10 -31.37
C GLN A 263 7.83 -1.46 -31.81
N LEU A 264 8.00 -1.74 -33.11
CA LEU A 264 7.64 -2.99 -33.79
C LEU A 264 6.15 -3.32 -33.82
N THR A 265 5.28 -2.36 -33.49
CA THR A 265 3.85 -2.56 -33.65
C THR A 265 3.41 -2.34 -35.09
N ILE A 266 2.53 -3.20 -35.59
CA ILE A 266 2.17 -3.20 -37.02
C ILE A 266 1.24 -2.02 -37.38
N ARG A 267 0.67 -1.32 -36.39
CA ARG A 267 -0.35 -0.27 -36.60
C ARG A 267 -0.23 0.99 -35.73
N GLY A 268 0.68 1.04 -34.74
CA GLY A 268 0.84 2.20 -33.86
C GLY A 268 1.31 3.48 -34.56
N ALA A 269 1.14 4.62 -33.90
CA ALA A 269 1.91 5.83 -34.20
C ALA A 269 3.41 5.58 -33.92
N SER A 270 4.30 6.37 -34.53
CA SER A 270 5.69 6.42 -34.04
C SER A 270 5.75 7.37 -32.85
N ILE A 271 6.21 6.92 -31.68
CA ILE A 271 6.09 7.68 -30.43
C ILE A 271 7.47 7.87 -29.82
N HIS A 272 7.91 9.10 -29.64
CA HIS A 272 9.23 9.39 -29.08
C HIS A 272 9.13 10.25 -27.81
N LEU A 273 9.87 9.85 -26.78
CA LEU A 273 10.11 10.67 -25.59
C LEU A 273 11.23 11.67 -25.86
N TRP A 274 11.04 12.89 -25.39
CA TRP A 274 12.03 13.95 -25.39
C TRP A 274 12.14 14.54 -24.00
N TYR A 275 13.34 14.92 -23.57
CA TYR A 275 13.56 15.53 -22.25
C TYR A 275 14.57 16.68 -22.28
N GLN A 276 14.39 17.66 -21.40
CA GLN A 276 15.29 18.82 -21.28
C GLN A 276 16.08 18.75 -19.99
N VAL A 277 17.38 19.08 -20.01
CA VAL A 277 18.24 19.18 -18.82
C VAL A 277 18.66 20.62 -18.52
N LYS A 278 19.09 20.90 -17.28
CA LYS A 278 19.61 22.22 -16.88
C LYS A 278 21.05 22.13 -16.38
N GLU A 279 21.99 22.58 -17.20
CA GLU A 279 23.44 22.53 -16.94
C GLU A 279 23.90 23.19 -15.63
N ASN A 280 23.25 24.28 -15.24
CA ASN A 280 23.60 25.04 -14.04
C ASN A 280 22.34 25.26 -13.19
N PRO A 281 21.92 24.24 -12.41
CA PRO A 281 20.75 24.35 -11.54
C PRO A 281 21.08 25.21 -10.31
N THR A 282 20.15 26.08 -9.93
CA THR A 282 20.15 26.70 -8.59
C THR A 282 19.53 25.73 -7.57
N ASN A 283 19.69 26.01 -6.27
CA ASN A 283 19.06 25.20 -5.23
C ASN A 283 17.52 25.20 -5.31
N GLU A 284 16.91 26.32 -5.73
CA GLU A 284 15.46 26.43 -5.95
C GLU A 284 14.99 25.58 -7.13
N ASP A 285 15.84 25.39 -8.15
CA ASP A 285 15.53 24.48 -9.25
C ASP A 285 15.60 23.00 -8.80
N LEU A 286 16.52 22.65 -7.90
CA LEU A 286 16.70 21.28 -7.40
C LEU A 286 15.45 20.71 -6.73
N GLU A 287 14.59 21.55 -6.17
CA GLU A 287 13.31 21.16 -5.55
C GLU A 287 12.18 20.95 -6.58
N ASN A 288 12.35 21.43 -7.83
CA ASN A 288 11.32 21.44 -8.89
C ASN A 288 11.61 20.51 -10.09
N PHE A 289 12.72 19.76 -10.03
CA PHE A 289 13.09 18.81 -11.09
C PHE A 289 12.34 17.49 -11.03
N ILE A 290 12.39 16.77 -12.15
CA ILE A 290 11.74 15.47 -12.27
C ILE A 290 12.50 14.45 -11.43
N GLN A 291 11.83 13.94 -10.40
CA GLN A 291 12.38 12.97 -9.45
C GLN A 291 11.83 11.57 -9.69
N GLU A 292 10.64 11.39 -10.24
CA GLU A 292 10.10 10.06 -10.52
C GLU A 292 9.40 10.00 -11.89
N LEU A 293 9.41 8.81 -12.47
CA LEU A 293 8.66 8.44 -13.66
C LEU A 293 7.80 7.22 -13.30
N ALA A 294 6.56 7.21 -13.78
CA ALA A 294 5.64 6.09 -13.64
C ALA A 294 4.90 5.87 -14.95
N ILE A 295 4.58 4.61 -15.23
CA ILE A 295 3.58 4.25 -16.24
C ILE A 295 2.33 3.81 -15.48
N GLU A 296 1.16 4.27 -15.92
CA GLU A 296 -0.12 3.73 -15.45
C GLU A 296 -1.00 3.34 -16.65
N TYR A 297 -1.80 2.31 -16.45
CA TYR A 297 -2.66 1.72 -17.47
C TYR A 297 -4.14 2.05 -17.25
N GLY A 298 -4.91 2.03 -18.34
CA GLY A 298 -6.37 2.10 -18.33
C GLY A 298 -6.95 3.52 -18.44
N HIS A 299 -8.29 3.57 -18.46
CA HIS A 299 -9.06 4.80 -18.63
C HIS A 299 -10.39 4.72 -17.86
N PRO A 300 -10.85 5.81 -17.21
CA PRO A 300 -10.13 7.05 -16.95
C PRO A 300 -9.06 6.87 -15.86
N SER A 301 -7.83 7.31 -16.14
CA SER A 301 -6.75 7.38 -15.15
C SER A 301 -6.79 8.71 -14.38
N ILE A 302 -6.88 8.62 -13.05
CA ILE A 302 -6.78 9.77 -12.15
C ILE A 302 -5.32 10.25 -12.13
N THR A 303 -5.09 11.56 -12.21
CA THR A 303 -3.73 12.09 -12.05
C THR A 303 -3.38 12.18 -10.57
N PRO A 304 -2.39 11.42 -10.05
CA PRO A 304 -2.16 11.35 -8.61
C PRO A 304 -1.62 12.67 -8.05
N PHE A 305 -1.82 12.91 -6.75
CA PHE A 305 -1.36 14.14 -6.10
C PHE A 305 0.15 14.33 -6.23
N GLY A 306 0.58 15.48 -6.77
CA GLY A 306 1.98 15.80 -7.02
C GLY A 306 2.58 15.22 -8.31
N TRP A 307 1.82 14.42 -9.05
CA TRP A 307 2.22 13.88 -10.35
C TRP A 307 1.64 14.70 -11.49
N THR A 308 2.31 14.70 -12.64
CA THR A 308 1.84 15.27 -13.90
C THR A 308 1.71 14.15 -14.91
N ARG A 309 0.51 13.98 -15.47
CA ARG A 309 0.23 13.06 -16.58
C ARG A 309 0.62 13.70 -17.91
N ILE A 310 1.34 12.98 -18.76
CA ILE A 310 1.51 13.35 -20.16
C ILE A 310 0.25 12.93 -20.93
N PRO A 311 -0.45 13.85 -21.63
CA PRO A 311 -1.75 13.58 -22.26
C PRO A 311 -1.61 12.88 -23.62
N VAL A 312 -0.75 11.86 -23.68
CA VAL A 312 -0.50 11.03 -24.87
C VAL A 312 -0.64 9.58 -24.46
N ASP A 313 -1.51 8.83 -25.15
CA ASP A 313 -1.59 7.38 -25.01
C ASP A 313 -0.44 6.74 -25.79
N LEU A 314 0.45 6.04 -25.08
CA LEU A 314 1.62 5.37 -25.64
C LEU A 314 1.25 4.17 -26.53
N ASN A 315 0.01 3.66 -26.41
CA ASN A 315 -0.54 2.61 -27.26
C ASN A 315 -1.54 3.14 -28.31
N SER A 316 -1.47 4.44 -28.64
CA SER A 316 -2.33 5.01 -29.69
C SER A 316 -1.97 4.56 -31.11
N ASP A 317 -3.00 4.47 -31.96
CA ASP A 317 -2.84 4.29 -33.40
C ASP A 317 -2.33 5.58 -34.09
N LYS A 318 -2.09 5.50 -35.41
CA LYS A 318 -1.56 6.64 -36.20
C LYS A 318 -2.48 7.88 -36.23
N ASP A 319 -3.76 7.73 -35.95
CA ASP A 319 -4.74 8.82 -35.85
C ASP A 319 -4.89 9.33 -34.39
N GLY A 320 -4.18 8.72 -33.43
CA GLY A 320 -4.25 9.06 -32.01
C GLY A 320 -5.38 8.36 -31.23
N LYS A 321 -5.91 7.24 -31.72
CA LYS A 321 -7.02 6.50 -31.07
C LYS A 321 -6.53 5.36 -30.18
N SER A 322 -7.23 5.16 -29.06
CA SER A 322 -6.89 4.24 -27.97
C SER A 322 -7.43 2.80 -28.13
N ASP A 323 -7.43 2.26 -29.36
CA ASP A 323 -7.96 0.92 -29.66
C ASP A 323 -6.85 -0.14 -29.88
N PHE A 324 -5.59 0.22 -29.60
CA PHE A 324 -4.40 -0.56 -30.01
C PHE A 324 -3.55 -1.03 -28.82
N GLY A 325 -4.19 -1.60 -27.80
CA GLY A 325 -3.53 -2.15 -26.62
C GLY A 325 -4.26 -1.74 -25.35
N GLU A 326 -3.57 -1.82 -24.21
CA GLU A 326 -4.03 -1.20 -22.97
C GLU A 326 -3.73 0.30 -23.01
N PRO A 327 -4.70 1.23 -22.79
CA PRO A 327 -4.41 2.67 -22.78
C PRO A 327 -3.31 2.99 -21.77
N THR A 328 -2.19 3.55 -22.22
CA THR A 328 -0.97 3.61 -21.40
C THR A 328 -0.43 5.03 -21.33
N PHE A 329 -0.20 5.54 -20.12
CA PHE A 329 0.18 6.94 -19.90
C PHE A 329 1.46 7.06 -19.07
N LEU A 330 2.35 7.97 -19.50
CA LEU A 330 3.53 8.36 -18.74
C LEU A 330 3.18 9.49 -17.76
N PHE A 331 3.58 9.31 -16.51
CA PHE A 331 3.50 10.30 -15.45
C PHE A 331 4.91 10.63 -14.98
N TYR A 332 5.12 11.89 -14.59
CA TYR A 332 6.32 12.31 -13.90
C TYR A 332 5.99 13.06 -12.60
N ARG A 333 6.88 12.97 -11.61
CA ARG A 333 6.76 13.70 -10.33
C ARG A 333 7.85 14.76 -10.24
N ARG A 334 7.45 15.99 -9.87
CA ARG A 334 8.37 17.10 -9.54
C ARG A 334 8.30 17.36 -8.05
N GLY A 335 9.45 17.36 -7.37
CA GLY A 335 9.47 17.48 -5.93
C GLY A 335 8.77 16.30 -5.22
N TYR A 336 8.71 16.41 -3.90
CA TYR A 336 7.78 15.64 -3.07
C TYR A 336 6.88 16.64 -2.36
N PRO A 337 5.76 17.07 -2.97
CA PRO A 337 4.87 18.04 -2.35
C PRO A 337 4.34 17.48 -1.03
N GLU A 338 4.33 18.32 0.01
CA GLU A 338 3.77 17.96 1.31
C GLU A 338 2.30 17.58 1.16
N LEU A 339 1.89 16.49 1.83
CA LEU A 339 0.50 16.08 1.85
C LEU A 339 -0.35 17.12 2.60
N PRO A 340 -1.61 17.34 2.20
CA PRO A 340 -2.51 18.22 2.93
C PRO A 340 -2.62 17.83 4.40
N SER A 341 -2.47 18.80 5.30
CA SER A 341 -2.60 18.57 6.74
C SER A 341 -3.99 18.01 7.07
N ILE A 342 -4.01 16.91 7.81
CA ILE A 342 -5.20 16.28 8.35
C ILE A 342 -5.32 16.70 9.82
N PRO A 343 -6.38 17.39 10.26
CA PRO A 343 -6.58 17.67 11.67
C PRO A 343 -6.82 16.34 12.42
N PRO A 344 -6.47 16.24 13.71
CA PRO A 344 -6.82 15.07 14.52
C PRO A 344 -8.31 14.75 14.44
N LEU A 345 -8.65 13.47 14.29
CA LEU A 345 -10.05 13.05 14.33
C LEU A 345 -10.62 13.41 15.70
N GLY A 346 -11.78 14.05 15.73
CA GLY A 346 -12.38 14.49 16.97
C GLY A 346 -13.87 14.72 16.85
N PHE A 347 -14.57 14.50 17.95
CA PHE A 347 -16.00 14.78 18.07
C PHE A 347 -16.29 16.26 17.79
N ASN A 348 -17.41 16.53 17.14
CA ASN A 348 -17.92 17.90 16.97
C ASN A 348 -18.49 18.45 18.31
N ASP A 349 -18.90 19.72 18.32
CA ASP A 349 -19.41 20.42 19.51
C ASP A 349 -20.63 19.76 20.19
N LYS A 350 -21.29 18.79 19.53
CA LYS A 350 -22.41 18.01 20.09
C LYS A 350 -22.00 16.65 20.65
N GLY A 351 -20.72 16.29 20.58
CA GLY A 351 -20.24 14.95 20.95
C GLY A 351 -20.55 13.88 19.90
N SER A 352 -20.70 14.26 18.62
CA SER A 352 -20.97 13.32 17.51
C SER A 352 -19.81 13.24 16.52
N PHE A 353 -19.63 12.07 15.90
CA PHE A 353 -18.65 11.77 14.85
C PHE A 353 -19.23 10.71 13.90
N LYS A 354 -19.29 11.01 12.60
CA LYS A 354 -19.94 10.14 11.59
C LYS A 354 -18.92 9.44 10.69
N ILE A 355 -19.10 8.13 10.51
CA ILE A 355 -18.30 7.28 9.63
C ILE A 355 -19.19 6.72 8.52
N LEU A 356 -18.76 6.84 7.27
CA LEU A 356 -19.35 6.12 6.14
C LEU A 356 -18.47 4.89 5.83
N GLN A 357 -19.04 3.69 5.98
CA GLN A 357 -18.39 2.44 5.61
C GLN A 357 -18.76 2.08 4.16
N LEU A 358 -17.74 1.91 3.33
CA LEU A 358 -17.81 1.48 1.94
C LEU A 358 -17.12 0.12 1.85
N ALA A 359 -17.88 -0.94 1.59
CA ALA A 359 -17.37 -2.31 1.45
C ALA A 359 -17.54 -2.80 0.02
N ASP A 360 -16.64 -3.70 -0.40
CA ASP A 360 -16.76 -4.48 -1.62
C ASP A 360 -16.98 -3.57 -2.84
N LEU A 361 -16.08 -2.62 -3.03
CA LEU A 361 -16.15 -1.64 -4.12
C LEU A 361 -15.73 -2.25 -5.46
N HIS A 362 -14.80 -3.19 -5.45
CA HIS A 362 -14.32 -3.91 -6.64
C HIS A 362 -13.96 -2.98 -7.81
N PHE A 363 -13.16 -1.94 -7.58
CA PHE A 363 -12.75 -1.01 -8.65
C PHE A 363 -11.73 -1.66 -9.60
N THR A 364 -11.65 -1.10 -10.81
CA THR A 364 -10.69 -1.50 -11.83
C THR A 364 -9.84 -0.31 -12.30
N ASN A 365 -8.83 -0.55 -13.14
CA ASN A 365 -8.18 0.52 -13.90
C ASN A 365 -8.97 0.94 -15.16
N LYS A 366 -10.08 0.27 -15.48
CA LYS A 366 -10.92 0.46 -16.67
C LYS A 366 -12.30 1.02 -16.28
N GLU A 367 -13.30 0.94 -17.17
CA GLU A 367 -14.69 1.24 -16.77
C GLU A 367 -15.30 0.14 -15.88
N GLY A 368 -14.75 -1.08 -15.90
CA GLY A 368 -15.31 -2.23 -15.20
C GLY A 368 -16.44 -2.93 -15.97
N LYS A 369 -17.19 -3.80 -15.28
CA LYS A 369 -18.35 -4.54 -15.82
C LYS A 369 -19.42 -4.69 -14.74
N CYS A 370 -20.57 -4.07 -14.96
CA CYS A 370 -21.73 -4.19 -14.09
C CYS A 370 -22.23 -5.64 -13.93
N ARG A 371 -22.30 -6.10 -12.68
CA ARG A 371 -22.63 -7.47 -12.30
C ARG A 371 -23.81 -7.53 -11.34
N ASP A 372 -24.70 -8.49 -11.58
CA ASP A 372 -25.82 -8.89 -10.71
C ASP A 372 -26.70 -7.72 -10.19
N ILE A 373 -27.03 -6.78 -11.07
CA ILE A 373 -27.83 -5.58 -10.77
C ILE A 373 -29.34 -5.86 -10.88
N PRO A 374 -30.17 -5.44 -9.92
CA PRO A 374 -31.61 -5.73 -9.91
C PRO A 374 -32.43 -4.92 -10.93
N THR A 375 -31.97 -3.73 -11.30
CA THR A 375 -32.67 -2.78 -12.17
C THR A 375 -32.21 -2.93 -13.63
N SER A 376 -32.94 -3.71 -14.42
CA SER A 376 -32.68 -3.90 -15.87
C SER A 376 -32.70 -2.63 -16.73
N ASN A 377 -33.17 -1.51 -16.17
CA ASN A 377 -33.32 -0.22 -16.85
C ASN A 377 -32.30 0.81 -16.35
N MET A 378 -31.40 0.45 -15.43
CA MET A 378 -30.31 1.32 -15.01
C MET A 378 -29.19 1.27 -16.04
N GLU A 379 -28.88 2.40 -16.66
CA GLU A 379 -27.65 2.54 -17.44
C GLU A 379 -26.47 2.45 -16.47
N CYS A 380 -25.55 1.51 -16.71
CA CYS A 380 -24.54 1.15 -15.73
C CYS A 380 -23.16 0.98 -16.37
N HIS A 381 -22.20 1.73 -15.84
CA HIS A 381 -20.85 1.94 -16.35
C HIS A 381 -19.80 1.59 -15.28
N GLY A 382 -19.96 0.43 -14.65
CA GLY A 382 -19.08 -0.16 -13.63
C GLY A 382 -18.60 0.84 -12.57
N ASP A 383 -17.31 1.15 -12.60
CA ASP A 383 -16.62 2.08 -11.71
C ASP A 383 -17.28 3.47 -11.73
N ASN A 384 -17.66 3.99 -12.92
CA ASN A 384 -18.25 5.33 -13.06
C ASN A 384 -19.59 5.43 -12.30
N THR A 385 -20.47 4.44 -12.46
CA THR A 385 -21.75 4.43 -11.73
C THR A 385 -21.52 4.20 -10.22
N THR A 386 -20.50 3.44 -9.82
CA THR A 386 -20.13 3.32 -8.39
C THR A 386 -19.61 4.65 -7.82
N ILE A 387 -18.78 5.39 -8.56
CA ILE A 387 -18.32 6.74 -8.20
C ILE A 387 -19.49 7.69 -8.01
N GLU A 388 -20.47 7.69 -8.92
CA GLU A 388 -21.69 8.51 -8.80
C GLU A 388 -22.45 8.23 -7.49
N GLN A 389 -22.55 6.95 -7.08
CA GLN A 389 -23.18 6.61 -5.80
C GLN A 389 -22.36 7.06 -4.59
N ILE A 390 -21.04 6.86 -4.62
CA ILE A 390 -20.15 7.35 -3.56
C ILE A 390 -20.28 8.88 -3.43
N VAL A 391 -20.27 9.61 -4.55
CA VAL A 391 -20.52 11.06 -4.61
C VAL A 391 -21.84 11.43 -3.93
N ARG A 392 -22.96 10.80 -4.31
CA ARG A 392 -24.29 11.07 -3.72
C ARG A 392 -24.33 10.76 -2.22
N LEU A 393 -23.69 9.67 -1.78
CA LEU A 393 -23.61 9.28 -0.37
C LEU A 393 -22.82 10.30 0.45
N LEU A 394 -21.64 10.73 -0.04
CA LEU A 394 -20.79 11.71 0.64
C LEU A 394 -21.50 13.07 0.77
N ASP A 395 -22.20 13.51 -0.28
CA ASP A 395 -22.90 14.80 -0.30
C ASP A 395 -24.17 14.80 0.59
N LEU A 396 -24.84 13.65 0.72
CA LEU A 396 -26.00 13.44 1.60
C LEU A 396 -25.60 13.31 3.07
N GLU A 397 -24.71 12.37 3.38
CA GLU A 397 -24.42 11.96 4.75
C GLU A 397 -23.35 12.84 5.42
N LYS A 398 -22.42 13.40 4.65
CA LYS A 398 -21.33 14.28 5.11
C LYS A 398 -20.54 13.66 6.29
N PRO A 399 -19.89 12.51 6.08
CA PRO A 399 -19.13 11.83 7.12
C PRO A 399 -17.86 12.62 7.51
N ASP A 400 -17.46 12.48 8.78
CA ASP A 400 -16.18 12.96 9.30
C ASP A 400 -15.01 12.02 8.95
N LEU A 401 -15.31 10.75 8.64
CA LEU A 401 -14.37 9.72 8.18
C LEU A 401 -15.03 8.77 7.17
N VAL A 402 -14.29 8.37 6.14
CA VAL A 402 -14.67 7.23 5.29
C VAL A 402 -13.82 6.01 5.62
N VAL A 403 -14.45 4.85 5.74
CA VAL A 403 -13.77 3.56 5.92
C VAL A 403 -14.03 2.67 4.72
N PHE A 404 -12.96 2.35 4.00
CA PHE A 404 -12.91 1.39 2.91
C PHE A 404 -12.66 -0.01 3.50
N SER A 405 -13.69 -0.85 3.63
CA SER A 405 -13.62 -2.11 4.41
C SER A 405 -13.28 -3.34 3.57
N GLY A 406 -12.31 -3.21 2.67
CA GLY A 406 -11.75 -4.31 1.87
C GLY A 406 -12.52 -4.63 0.58
N ASP A 407 -11.85 -5.39 -0.28
CA ASP A 407 -12.22 -5.61 -1.70
C ASP A 407 -12.51 -4.29 -2.40
N ASN A 408 -11.55 -3.38 -2.25
CA ASN A 408 -11.56 -2.07 -2.86
C ASN A 408 -11.24 -2.18 -4.36
N ILE A 409 -10.46 -3.20 -4.74
CA ILE A 409 -10.01 -3.55 -6.09
C ILE A 409 -10.57 -4.93 -6.48
N ASN A 410 -10.98 -5.12 -7.74
CA ASN A 410 -11.65 -6.33 -8.25
C ASN A 410 -10.74 -7.58 -8.42
N GLY A 411 -9.50 -7.57 -7.92
CA GLY A 411 -8.56 -8.68 -8.10
C GLY A 411 -8.12 -8.96 -9.54
N GLU A 412 -8.19 -10.22 -9.97
CA GLU A 412 -7.50 -10.77 -11.15
C GLU A 412 -7.78 -10.06 -12.50
N ASP A 413 -8.92 -9.36 -12.64
CA ASP A 413 -9.26 -8.59 -13.86
C ASP A 413 -8.54 -7.22 -13.94
N VAL A 414 -7.76 -6.83 -12.92
CA VAL A 414 -7.12 -5.51 -12.80
C VAL A 414 -5.64 -5.58 -13.19
N SER A 415 -5.27 -4.92 -14.30
CA SER A 415 -3.88 -4.84 -14.77
C SER A 415 -3.08 -3.68 -14.17
N ASP A 416 -3.74 -2.77 -13.45
CA ASP A 416 -3.08 -1.68 -12.72
C ASP A 416 -3.84 -1.33 -11.42
N ALA A 417 -3.45 -1.99 -10.35
CA ALA A 417 -4.06 -1.82 -9.04
C ALA A 417 -3.78 -0.44 -8.42
N ARG A 418 -2.68 0.21 -8.81
CA ARG A 418 -2.36 1.58 -8.37
C ARG A 418 -3.30 2.60 -9.03
N ALA A 419 -3.58 2.47 -10.32
CA ALA A 419 -4.59 3.28 -11.00
C ALA A 419 -6.01 3.05 -10.43
N ALA A 420 -6.38 1.80 -10.13
CA ALA A 420 -7.62 1.47 -9.44
C ALA A 420 -7.70 2.11 -8.04
N THR A 421 -6.59 2.10 -7.29
CA THR A 421 -6.47 2.73 -5.96
C THR A 421 -6.75 4.23 -6.01
N PHE A 422 -6.15 4.95 -6.96
CA PHE A 422 -6.43 6.38 -7.13
C PHE A 422 -7.89 6.64 -7.51
N LYS A 423 -8.50 5.76 -8.31
CA LYS A 423 -9.89 5.92 -8.76
C LYS A 423 -10.91 5.77 -7.63
N PHE A 424 -10.80 4.77 -6.75
CA PHE A 424 -11.79 4.61 -5.66
C PHE A 424 -11.68 5.71 -4.60
N ALA A 425 -10.48 6.26 -4.39
CA ALA A 425 -10.23 7.28 -3.37
C ALA A 425 -10.46 8.73 -3.85
N ASP A 426 -10.43 9.02 -5.15
CA ASP A 426 -10.63 10.37 -5.67
C ASP A 426 -11.90 11.06 -5.11
N PRO A 427 -13.09 10.42 -5.05
CA PRO A 427 -14.32 11.07 -4.55
C PRO A 427 -14.25 11.61 -3.12
N VAL A 428 -13.45 10.98 -2.24
CA VAL A 428 -13.22 11.42 -0.86
C VAL A 428 -12.09 12.46 -0.77
N ILE A 429 -11.05 12.31 -1.60
CA ILE A 429 -9.93 13.26 -1.72
C ILE A 429 -10.43 14.62 -2.22
N GLN A 430 -11.25 14.66 -3.27
CA GLN A 430 -11.84 15.91 -3.80
C GLN A 430 -12.70 16.64 -2.76
N ARG A 431 -13.31 15.90 -1.82
CA ARG A 431 -14.10 16.45 -0.71
C ARG A 431 -13.30 16.75 0.55
N LYS A 432 -11.99 16.42 0.56
CA LYS A 432 -11.09 16.61 1.71
C LYS A 432 -11.52 15.86 2.97
N ILE A 433 -12.21 14.73 2.78
CA ILE A 433 -12.69 13.89 3.87
C ILE A 433 -11.56 12.92 4.25
N PRO A 434 -11.14 12.85 5.53
CA PRO A 434 -10.22 11.83 6.00
C PRO A 434 -10.74 10.43 5.69
N TRP A 435 -9.86 9.51 5.31
CA TRP A 435 -10.24 8.15 4.98
C TRP A 435 -9.22 7.12 5.45
N ALA A 436 -9.68 5.90 5.68
CA ALA A 436 -8.88 4.77 6.15
C ALA A 436 -9.34 3.48 5.44
N ALA A 437 -8.43 2.51 5.28
CA ALA A 437 -8.71 1.26 4.58
C ALA A 437 -8.24 0.02 5.35
N VAL A 438 -8.97 -1.08 5.21
CA VAL A 438 -8.45 -2.46 5.36
C VAL A 438 -8.46 -3.16 4.01
N PHE A 439 -7.65 -4.22 3.88
CA PHE A 439 -7.60 -5.06 2.70
C PHE A 439 -8.62 -6.20 2.75
N GLY A 440 -9.21 -6.51 1.61
CA GLY A 440 -9.95 -7.75 1.35
C GLY A 440 -9.15 -8.73 0.49
N ASN A 441 -9.67 -9.94 0.29
CA ASN A 441 -8.96 -11.02 -0.37
C ASN A 441 -8.72 -10.77 -1.87
N HIS A 442 -9.46 -9.88 -2.52
CA HIS A 442 -9.24 -9.51 -3.91
C HIS A 442 -8.22 -8.36 -4.08
N ASP A 443 -7.92 -7.59 -3.01
CA ASP A 443 -7.11 -6.37 -3.15
C ASP A 443 -5.67 -6.63 -3.63
N ASP A 444 -5.10 -7.83 -3.40
CA ASP A 444 -3.74 -8.21 -3.80
C ASP A 444 -3.66 -9.37 -4.82
N GLU A 445 -4.75 -9.63 -5.57
CA GLU A 445 -4.78 -10.62 -6.65
C GLU A 445 -4.41 -10.05 -8.04
N ASN A 446 -3.52 -9.06 -8.08
CA ASN A 446 -3.25 -8.22 -9.25
C ASN A 446 -1.73 -7.95 -9.43
N ASP A 447 -1.33 -6.84 -10.08
CA ASP A 447 0.08 -6.51 -10.32
C ASP A 447 0.86 -6.13 -9.04
N LEU A 448 0.17 -5.76 -7.96
CA LEU A 448 0.76 -5.24 -6.72
C LEU A 448 0.39 -6.06 -5.48
N SER A 449 1.32 -6.14 -4.54
CA SER A 449 1.11 -6.71 -3.21
C SER A 449 0.47 -5.72 -2.24
N ARG A 450 -0.12 -6.20 -1.14
CA ARG A 450 -0.66 -5.36 -0.04
C ARG A 450 0.32 -4.31 0.48
N GLU A 451 1.60 -4.68 0.57
CA GLU A 451 2.69 -3.79 1.01
C GLU A 451 2.87 -2.59 0.06
N GLU A 452 2.77 -2.82 -1.25
CA GLU A 452 2.87 -1.78 -2.28
C GLU A 452 1.61 -0.92 -2.37
N LEU A 453 0.43 -1.54 -2.23
CA LEU A 453 -0.86 -0.85 -2.21
C LEU A 453 -0.99 0.01 -0.95
N LEU A 454 -0.52 -0.47 0.20
CA LEU A 454 -0.49 0.34 1.42
C LEU A 454 0.53 1.47 1.33
N THR A 455 1.69 1.23 0.73
CA THR A 455 2.66 2.30 0.42
C THR A 455 2.02 3.37 -0.48
N THR A 456 1.23 2.96 -1.48
CA THR A 456 0.48 3.87 -2.35
C THR A 456 -0.57 4.65 -1.55
N MET A 457 -1.44 3.96 -0.81
CA MET A 457 -2.52 4.57 -0.03
C MET A 457 -2.03 5.53 1.06
N SER A 458 -0.93 5.21 1.75
CA SER A 458 -0.38 6.07 2.81
C SER A 458 0.25 7.37 2.28
N GLN A 459 0.57 7.44 0.98
CA GLN A 459 1.05 8.64 0.30
C GLN A 459 -0.06 9.46 -0.38
N MET A 460 -1.33 9.12 -0.18
CA MET A 460 -2.46 9.85 -0.80
C MET A 460 -3.04 10.91 0.15
N PRO A 461 -3.51 12.06 -0.38
CA PRO A 461 -4.15 13.09 0.43
C PRO A 461 -5.27 12.53 1.32
N TYR A 462 -5.35 13.05 2.55
CA TYR A 462 -6.38 12.70 3.52
C TYR A 462 -6.42 11.22 3.95
N SER A 463 -5.47 10.39 3.52
CA SER A 463 -5.33 9.03 3.99
C SER A 463 -4.82 8.98 5.43
N LEU A 464 -5.46 8.15 6.23
CA LEU A 464 -5.08 7.77 7.59
C LEU A 464 -4.67 6.29 7.67
N THR A 465 -4.58 5.61 6.52
CA THR A 465 -4.15 4.21 6.42
C THR A 465 -2.68 4.07 6.82
N GLN A 466 -2.38 3.22 7.80
CA GLN A 466 -1.02 2.98 8.30
C GLN A 466 -0.64 1.51 8.19
N ARG A 467 0.65 1.21 8.01
CA ARG A 467 1.13 -0.17 7.87
C ARG A 467 0.86 -1.02 9.11
N GLY A 468 1.10 -0.44 10.29
CA GLY A 468 1.36 -1.19 11.50
C GLY A 468 2.80 -1.73 11.58
N PRO A 469 3.17 -2.36 12.71
CA PRO A 469 4.52 -2.88 12.93
C PRO A 469 4.89 -3.99 11.92
N LEU A 470 6.17 -4.11 11.54
CA LEU A 470 6.63 -5.21 10.67
C LEU A 470 6.43 -6.57 11.37
N HIS A 471 6.77 -6.66 12.65
CA HIS A 471 6.71 -7.91 13.42
C HIS A 471 5.29 -8.42 13.74
N VAL A 472 4.24 -7.78 13.24
CA VAL A 472 2.83 -8.21 13.37
C VAL A 472 2.35 -8.73 12.01
N SER A 473 1.74 -9.91 11.98
CA SER A 473 1.24 -10.57 10.77
C SER A 473 0.25 -9.71 9.98
N GLY A 474 0.32 -9.80 8.65
CA GLY A 474 -0.49 -9.00 7.73
C GLY A 474 0.08 -7.60 7.46
N VAL A 475 -0.67 -6.78 6.74
CA VAL A 475 -0.33 -5.40 6.37
C VAL A 475 -1.59 -4.53 6.55
N GLY A 476 -1.48 -3.43 7.29
CA GLY A 476 -2.63 -2.59 7.62
C GLY A 476 -3.22 -2.84 9.01
N ASN A 477 -2.38 -3.16 10.00
CA ASN A 477 -2.78 -3.31 11.41
C ASN A 477 -2.53 -2.02 12.19
N TYR A 478 -3.57 -1.19 12.37
CA TYR A 478 -3.42 0.13 13.00
C TYR A 478 -4.68 0.54 13.76
N LEU A 479 -4.60 1.68 14.44
CA LEU A 479 -5.75 2.27 15.12
C LEU A 479 -5.77 3.78 14.95
N LEU A 480 -6.98 4.33 14.89
CA LEU A 480 -7.24 5.76 14.90
C LEU A 480 -7.96 6.12 16.18
N LYS A 481 -7.65 7.31 16.72
CA LYS A 481 -8.24 7.83 17.96
C LYS A 481 -9.16 8.98 17.60
N ILE A 482 -10.41 8.92 18.04
CA ILE A 482 -11.31 10.07 18.05
C ILE A 482 -11.10 10.79 19.38
N LEU A 483 -10.74 12.06 19.28
CA LEU A 483 -10.47 12.92 20.41
C LEU A 483 -11.70 13.76 20.80
N SER A 484 -11.67 14.39 21.98
CA SER A 484 -12.73 15.27 22.47
C SER A 484 -12.97 16.53 21.62
N ASN A 485 -12.08 16.83 20.69
CA ASN A 485 -12.15 17.86 19.65
C ASN A 485 -11.02 17.61 18.64
N SER A 486 -11.02 18.30 17.50
CA SER A 486 -10.00 18.14 16.46
C SER A 486 -8.65 18.84 16.77
N THR A 487 -8.12 18.68 17.99
CA THR A 487 -6.82 19.26 18.41
C THR A 487 -5.91 18.20 19.03
N GLN A 488 -4.59 18.41 18.98
CA GLN A 488 -3.61 17.47 19.56
C GLN A 488 -3.68 17.37 21.10
N GLU A 489 -4.24 18.40 21.75
CA GLU A 489 -4.52 18.43 23.19
C GLU A 489 -5.87 17.78 23.54
N GLY A 490 -6.65 17.37 22.52
CA GLY A 490 -7.90 16.67 22.67
C GLY A 490 -7.71 15.33 23.37
N GLU A 491 -8.61 15.01 24.29
CA GLU A 491 -8.55 13.77 25.05
C GLU A 491 -9.05 12.59 24.22
N HIS A 492 -8.41 11.43 24.33
CA HIS A 492 -8.83 10.23 23.62
C HIS A 492 -10.13 9.66 24.20
N LEU A 493 -11.20 9.64 23.41
CA LEU A 493 -12.54 9.22 23.85
C LEU A 493 -13.10 7.98 23.14
N PHE A 494 -12.66 7.69 21.91
CA PHE A 494 -13.09 6.49 21.17
C PHE A 494 -11.99 5.96 20.23
N THR A 495 -11.85 4.63 20.11
CA THR A 495 -10.87 3.98 19.22
C THR A 495 -11.52 3.33 18.00
N ILE A 496 -10.89 3.45 16.83
CA ILE A 496 -11.21 2.64 15.65
C ILE A 496 -10.00 1.75 15.36
N TYR A 497 -10.14 0.43 15.50
CA TYR A 497 -9.13 -0.55 15.10
C TYR A 497 -9.32 -0.95 13.64
N PHE A 498 -8.21 -1.14 12.93
CA PHE A 498 -8.14 -1.65 11.57
C PHE A 498 -7.24 -2.89 11.60
N LEU A 499 -7.78 -4.03 11.17
CA LEU A 499 -7.12 -5.33 11.27
C LEU A 499 -7.07 -6.00 9.90
N ASP A 500 -5.90 -6.51 9.55
CA ASP A 500 -5.76 -7.33 8.36
C ASP A 500 -6.32 -8.74 8.61
N SER A 501 -7.40 -9.12 7.93
CA SER A 501 -7.95 -10.48 7.98
C SER A 501 -7.22 -11.48 7.08
N GLY A 502 -6.22 -11.04 6.30
CA GLY A 502 -5.54 -11.83 5.28
C GLY A 502 -6.35 -11.97 3.99
N ALA A 503 -6.00 -12.98 3.18
CA ALA A 503 -6.70 -13.36 1.95
C ALA A 503 -7.09 -14.86 2.00
N TYR A 504 -6.13 -15.74 1.68
CA TYR A 504 -6.32 -17.19 1.63
C TYR A 504 -5.19 -17.91 2.36
N THR A 505 -5.48 -19.08 2.95
CA THR A 505 -4.47 -19.86 3.67
C THR A 505 -3.47 -20.56 2.75
N ASN A 506 -3.75 -20.61 1.44
CA ASN A 506 -2.95 -21.29 0.41
C ASN A 506 -3.39 -20.90 -1.01
N ASP A 507 -2.49 -21.13 -1.97
CA ASP A 507 -2.64 -20.80 -3.41
C ASP A 507 -3.87 -21.43 -4.11
N THR A 508 -4.52 -22.44 -3.52
CA THR A 508 -5.74 -23.01 -4.12
C THR A 508 -6.98 -22.14 -3.90
N LYS A 509 -6.89 -21.08 -3.10
CA LYS A 509 -7.96 -20.12 -2.78
C LYS A 509 -9.26 -20.76 -2.24
N LYS A 510 -9.14 -21.94 -1.60
CA LYS A 510 -10.29 -22.72 -1.08
C LYS A 510 -10.66 -22.40 0.37
N GLU A 511 -9.74 -21.82 1.12
CA GLU A 511 -9.92 -21.52 2.55
C GLU A 511 -9.41 -20.10 2.78
N TYR A 512 -10.28 -19.26 3.35
CA TYR A 512 -9.96 -17.89 3.71
C TYR A 512 -9.00 -17.82 4.89
N ASP A 513 -8.11 -16.83 4.85
CA ASP A 513 -7.19 -16.58 5.95
C ASP A 513 -7.87 -15.81 7.10
N PHE A 514 -7.14 -15.58 8.18
CA PHE A 514 -7.70 -15.09 9.43
C PHE A 514 -6.72 -14.23 10.23
N ILE A 515 -7.28 -13.31 11.03
CA ILE A 515 -6.55 -12.48 12.00
C ILE A 515 -5.75 -13.39 12.96
N LYS A 516 -4.44 -13.20 12.97
CA LYS A 516 -3.45 -14.03 13.68
C LYS A 516 -3.31 -13.66 15.15
N GLN A 517 -2.72 -14.57 15.94
CA GLN A 517 -2.60 -14.38 17.39
C GLN A 517 -1.72 -13.19 17.77
N ASP A 518 -0.66 -12.90 17.02
CA ASP A 518 0.21 -11.73 17.22
C ASP A 518 -0.51 -10.40 16.94
N GLN A 519 -1.42 -10.35 15.96
CA GLN A 519 -2.33 -9.21 15.76
C GLN A 519 -3.28 -9.02 16.96
N LEU A 520 -3.81 -10.12 17.50
CA LEU A 520 -4.66 -10.07 18.70
C LEU A 520 -3.87 -9.64 19.94
N ASP A 521 -2.65 -10.13 20.12
CA ASP A 521 -1.75 -9.78 21.23
C ASP A 521 -1.30 -8.29 21.16
N TRP A 522 -1.03 -7.80 19.94
CA TRP A 522 -0.82 -6.38 19.68
C TRP A 522 -2.05 -5.54 20.06
N LEU A 523 -3.24 -5.97 19.65
CA LEU A 523 -4.51 -5.30 19.99
C LEU A 523 -4.74 -5.26 21.51
N GLN A 524 -4.51 -6.37 22.24
CA GLN A 524 -4.57 -6.39 23.71
C GLN A 524 -3.57 -5.39 24.31
N THR A 525 -2.34 -5.34 23.78
CA THR A 525 -1.29 -4.43 24.26
C THR A 525 -1.70 -2.97 24.07
N MET A 526 -2.27 -2.62 22.91
CA MET A 526 -2.79 -1.27 22.66
C MET A 526 -3.99 -0.95 23.56
N SER A 527 -4.96 -1.86 23.64
CA SER A 527 -6.19 -1.71 24.43
C SER A 527 -5.93 -1.58 25.95
N THR A 528 -4.90 -2.26 26.47
CA THR A 528 -4.47 -2.15 27.88
C THR A 528 -3.58 -0.93 28.17
N SER A 529 -3.02 -0.29 27.14
CA SER A 529 -2.26 0.97 27.29
C SER A 529 -3.15 2.19 27.52
N PHE A 530 -4.45 2.09 27.21
CA PHE A 530 -5.39 3.20 27.33
C PHE A 530 -5.88 3.39 28.77
N SER A 531 -5.85 4.65 29.22
CA SER A 531 -6.34 5.06 30.54
C SER A 531 -7.79 5.54 30.47
N ASN A 532 -8.45 5.59 31.63
CA ASN A 532 -9.77 6.23 31.76
C ASN A 532 -9.73 7.69 31.31
N ASN A 533 -10.79 8.14 30.62
CA ASN A 533 -10.95 9.55 30.22
C ASN A 533 -11.79 10.35 31.24
N LYS A 534 -11.88 11.68 31.11
CA LYS A 534 -12.58 12.58 32.05
C LYS A 534 -14.11 12.52 31.98
N TYR A 535 -14.67 11.92 30.94
CA TYR A 535 -16.13 11.78 30.73
C TYR A 535 -16.67 10.42 31.20
N GLY A 536 -15.84 9.39 31.24
CA GLY A 536 -16.18 8.03 31.67
C GLY A 536 -15.46 7.56 32.95
N THR A 537 -15.86 6.40 33.47
CA THR A 537 -15.18 5.72 34.58
C THR A 537 -14.33 4.53 34.13
N GLN A 538 -14.23 4.33 32.81
CA GLN A 538 -13.53 3.24 32.14
C GLN A 538 -12.69 3.80 30.97
N LYS A 539 -11.90 2.93 30.33
CA LYS A 539 -11.17 3.28 29.10
C LYS A 539 -12.14 3.57 27.93
N PRO A 540 -11.71 4.34 26.91
CA PRO A 540 -12.46 4.56 25.68
C PRO A 540 -13.09 3.31 25.09
N ASN A 541 -14.36 3.40 24.67
CA ASN A 541 -14.99 2.38 23.84
C ASN A 541 -14.33 2.35 22.44
N ALA A 542 -14.55 1.25 21.73
CA ALA A 542 -13.94 1.02 20.43
C ALA A 542 -14.85 0.29 19.44
N MET A 543 -14.52 0.43 18.16
CA MET A 543 -14.99 -0.46 17.10
C MET A 543 -13.80 -1.02 16.30
N ALA A 544 -14.01 -2.12 15.59
CA ALA A 544 -12.99 -2.73 14.72
C ALA A 544 -13.50 -2.94 13.29
N PHE A 545 -12.66 -2.64 12.30
CA PHE A 545 -12.89 -2.97 10.89
C PHE A 545 -11.89 -4.03 10.43
N PHE A 546 -12.40 -5.02 9.71
CA PHE A 546 -11.67 -6.11 9.04
C PHE A 546 -12.55 -6.62 7.90
N HIS A 547 -11.98 -7.20 6.85
CA HIS A 547 -12.77 -7.54 5.66
C HIS A 547 -13.53 -8.87 5.81
N ILE A 548 -12.80 -9.97 6.06
CA ILE A 548 -13.37 -11.33 6.09
C ILE A 548 -14.08 -11.54 7.46
N PRO A 549 -15.36 -11.96 7.49
CA PRO A 549 -16.10 -12.16 8.73
C PRO A 549 -15.46 -13.26 9.60
N ILE A 550 -15.46 -13.04 10.92
CA ILE A 550 -15.08 -14.07 11.89
C ILE A 550 -16.17 -15.14 12.00
N TRP A 551 -15.82 -16.35 12.46
CA TRP A 551 -16.77 -17.46 12.60
C TRP A 551 -18.02 -17.09 13.40
N GLU A 552 -17.88 -16.18 14.36
CA GLU A 552 -18.94 -15.77 15.27
C GLU A 552 -20.11 -15.04 14.57
N TYR A 553 -19.95 -14.61 13.31
CA TYR A 553 -21.03 -14.11 12.46
C TYR A 553 -22.07 -15.19 12.10
N HIS A 554 -21.74 -16.49 12.19
CA HIS A 554 -22.67 -17.59 11.87
C HIS A 554 -23.84 -17.74 12.84
N GLU A 555 -23.74 -17.20 14.05
CA GLU A 555 -24.79 -17.35 15.07
C GLU A 555 -26.03 -16.51 14.77
N GLU A 556 -27.21 -17.12 14.90
CA GLU A 556 -28.47 -16.43 14.65
C GLU A 556 -29.18 -15.96 15.94
N GLN A 557 -28.67 -16.38 17.11
CA GLN A 557 -29.09 -15.93 18.44
C GLN A 557 -27.89 -15.97 19.40
N GLY A 558 -27.37 -14.80 19.81
CA GLY A 558 -26.22 -14.68 20.70
C GLY A 558 -26.28 -13.52 21.74
N GLY A 559 -27.34 -12.72 21.72
CA GLY A 559 -27.48 -11.55 22.58
C GLY A 559 -28.95 -11.16 22.82
N PRO A 560 -29.23 -10.25 23.78
CA PRO A 560 -30.58 -9.79 24.07
C PRO A 560 -31.22 -8.98 22.94
N ASN A 561 -30.43 -8.38 22.04
CA ASN A 561 -30.95 -7.59 20.92
C ASN A 561 -31.18 -8.46 19.66
N PRO A 562 -32.30 -8.29 18.95
CA PRO A 562 -32.55 -9.04 17.72
C PRO A 562 -31.62 -8.58 16.59
N ARG A 563 -31.19 -9.53 15.74
CA ARG A 563 -30.48 -9.23 14.48
C ARG A 563 -31.33 -8.32 13.58
N LEU A 564 -30.75 -7.25 13.08
CA LEU A 564 -31.38 -6.32 12.13
C LEU A 564 -30.67 -6.37 10.77
N GLY A 565 -31.44 -6.38 9.67
CA GLY A 565 -30.95 -6.66 8.32
C GLY A 565 -30.98 -8.14 7.95
N ASP A 566 -30.65 -8.45 6.68
CA ASP A 566 -30.80 -9.80 6.13
C ASP A 566 -29.47 -10.54 5.96
N LYS A 567 -29.57 -11.87 6.09
CA LYS A 567 -28.60 -12.85 5.61
C LYS A 567 -29.15 -13.41 4.30
N ARG A 568 -28.52 -13.11 3.17
CA ARG A 568 -28.95 -13.56 1.83
C ARG A 568 -28.01 -14.60 1.21
N GLU A 569 -26.85 -14.85 1.82
CA GLU A 569 -25.91 -15.90 1.43
C GLU A 569 -25.30 -16.63 2.64
N SER A 570 -24.53 -17.68 2.34
CA SER A 570 -23.68 -18.36 3.32
C SER A 570 -22.57 -17.43 3.77
N ILE A 571 -22.16 -17.54 5.04
CA ILE A 571 -21.13 -16.68 5.61
C ILE A 571 -19.75 -17.24 5.28
N SER A 572 -18.93 -16.44 4.60
CA SER A 572 -17.62 -16.82 4.08
C SER A 572 -16.52 -16.52 5.10
N SER A 573 -16.51 -17.29 6.18
CA SER A 573 -15.54 -17.12 7.28
C SER A 573 -14.46 -18.22 7.29
N PRO A 574 -13.34 -17.99 8.00
CA PRO A 574 -12.49 -19.05 8.50
C PRO A 574 -13.28 -20.07 9.32
N LYS A 575 -12.76 -21.30 9.44
CA LYS A 575 -13.40 -22.38 10.22
C LYS A 575 -13.44 -22.05 11.72
N GLU A 576 -14.43 -22.62 12.41
CA GLU A 576 -14.54 -22.58 13.87
C GLU A 576 -13.20 -22.90 14.56
N GLY A 577 -12.79 -22.04 15.49
CA GLY A 577 -11.57 -22.22 16.27
C GLY A 577 -10.25 -22.00 15.53
N ALA A 578 -10.27 -21.54 14.26
CA ALA A 578 -9.04 -21.16 13.53
C ALA A 578 -8.27 -20.03 14.25
N ALA A 579 -9.00 -19.07 14.84
CA ALA A 579 -8.47 -18.03 15.71
C ALA A 579 -9.48 -17.70 16.83
N LYS A 580 -9.02 -17.05 17.90
CA LYS A 580 -9.84 -16.65 19.06
C LYS A 580 -10.20 -15.16 19.03
N VAL A 581 -10.63 -14.68 17.86
CA VAL A 581 -10.82 -13.24 17.61
C VAL A 581 -11.89 -12.65 18.54
N PHE A 582 -13.08 -13.25 18.58
CA PHE A 582 -14.18 -12.77 19.41
C PHE A 582 -13.87 -12.79 20.91
N GLU A 583 -13.27 -13.88 21.40
CA GLU A 583 -12.84 -13.97 22.81
C GLU A 583 -11.73 -12.96 23.14
N SER A 584 -10.88 -12.60 22.17
CA SER A 584 -9.92 -11.51 22.34
C SER A 584 -10.60 -10.14 22.38
N PHE A 585 -11.63 -9.89 21.56
CA PHE A 585 -12.41 -8.65 21.64
C PHE A 585 -13.15 -8.53 22.98
N LYS A 586 -13.72 -9.63 23.50
CA LYS A 586 -14.30 -9.70 24.86
C LYS A 586 -13.26 -9.48 25.97
N ALA A 587 -12.06 -10.05 25.83
CA ALA A 587 -10.97 -9.85 26.78
C ALA A 587 -10.42 -8.42 26.77
N ALA A 588 -10.43 -7.76 25.61
CA ALA A 588 -10.13 -6.33 25.48
C ALA A 588 -11.22 -5.50 26.17
N GLY A 589 -12.50 -5.75 25.85
CA GLY A 589 -13.66 -5.17 26.54
C GLY A 589 -13.97 -3.70 26.20
N ASP A 590 -13.14 -3.05 25.40
CA ASP A 590 -13.43 -1.76 24.73
C ASP A 590 -14.17 -1.96 23.40
N ILE A 591 -13.89 -3.02 22.65
CA ILE A 591 -14.53 -3.28 21.34
C ILE A 591 -15.99 -3.69 21.53
N LYS A 592 -16.91 -2.83 21.07
CA LYS A 592 -18.37 -3.02 21.16
C LYS A 592 -19.03 -3.32 19.83
N VAL A 593 -18.39 -2.97 18.72
CA VAL A 593 -18.94 -3.09 17.36
C VAL A 593 -17.84 -3.51 16.39
N THR A 594 -18.17 -4.35 15.43
CA THR A 594 -17.29 -4.68 14.30
C THR A 594 -18.00 -4.45 12.96
N GLY A 595 -17.25 -3.97 11.97
CA GLY A 595 -17.73 -3.76 10.60
C GLY A 595 -16.91 -4.58 9.60
N CYS A 596 -17.57 -5.42 8.80
CA CYS A 596 -16.93 -6.22 7.74
C CYS A 596 -17.61 -6.10 6.37
N GLY A 597 -17.01 -6.71 5.34
CA GLY A 597 -17.53 -6.81 3.97
C GLY A 597 -17.65 -8.26 3.53
N HIS A 598 -17.06 -8.60 2.39
CA HIS A 598 -16.78 -9.95 1.87
C HIS A 598 -18.01 -10.74 1.38
N ASP A 599 -19.03 -10.87 2.21
CA ASP A 599 -20.33 -11.45 1.82
C ASP A 599 -21.24 -10.31 1.33
N HIS A 600 -21.14 -9.97 0.03
CA HIS A 600 -21.70 -8.75 -0.56
C HIS A 600 -23.22 -8.60 -0.37
N VAL A 601 -23.96 -9.70 -0.23
CA VAL A 601 -25.41 -9.71 -0.07
C VAL A 601 -25.88 -9.98 1.36
N ASN A 602 -24.97 -10.18 2.31
CA ASN A 602 -25.26 -10.07 3.73
C ASN A 602 -25.15 -8.60 4.17
N ASP A 603 -26.11 -8.12 4.96
CA ASP A 603 -26.12 -6.71 5.41
C ASP A 603 -26.63 -6.53 6.85
N TYR A 604 -26.67 -7.63 7.60
CA TYR A 604 -27.18 -7.65 8.95
C TYR A 604 -26.18 -7.12 9.99
N CYS A 605 -26.69 -6.85 11.19
CA CYS A 605 -25.97 -6.50 12.39
C CYS A 605 -26.58 -7.31 13.54
N LEU A 606 -25.81 -8.18 14.18
CA LEU A 606 -26.26 -9.06 15.28
C LEU A 606 -25.56 -8.70 16.58
N ASP A 607 -26.23 -8.90 17.70
CA ASP A 607 -25.66 -8.80 19.05
C ASP A 607 -25.19 -10.19 19.51
N ARG A 608 -23.94 -10.26 19.97
CA ARG A 608 -23.33 -11.45 20.56
C ARG A 608 -22.56 -11.04 21.81
N ASP A 609 -23.01 -11.50 22.99
CA ASP A 609 -22.45 -11.12 24.30
C ASP A 609 -22.23 -9.59 24.51
N GLY A 610 -23.01 -8.72 23.87
CA GLY A 610 -22.84 -7.26 23.93
C GLY A 610 -21.83 -6.67 22.94
N ILE A 611 -21.28 -7.47 22.02
CA ILE A 611 -20.50 -7.01 20.87
C ILE A 611 -21.35 -7.18 19.60
N PHE A 612 -21.52 -6.10 18.83
CA PHE A 612 -22.30 -6.10 17.61
C PHE A 612 -21.44 -6.49 16.39
N LEU A 613 -21.80 -7.56 15.69
CA LEU A 613 -21.11 -8.09 14.51
C LEU A 613 -21.93 -7.74 13.26
N CYS A 614 -21.39 -6.91 12.36
CA CYS A 614 -22.19 -6.19 11.35
C CYS A 614 -21.52 -6.08 9.98
N TYR A 615 -22.25 -6.49 8.94
CA TYR A 615 -21.85 -6.28 7.54
C TYR A 615 -22.14 -4.86 7.08
N GLY A 616 -21.21 -4.27 6.31
CA GLY A 616 -21.42 -3.04 5.54
C GLY A 616 -22.36 -3.26 4.35
N GLY A 617 -22.33 -4.47 3.78
CA GLY A 617 -22.98 -4.84 2.51
C GLY A 617 -22.21 -4.29 1.30
N GLY A 618 -22.35 -4.96 0.14
CA GLY A 618 -21.57 -4.59 -1.05
C GLY A 618 -22.12 -3.37 -1.79
N LEU A 619 -21.28 -2.35 -1.97
CA LEU A 619 -21.63 -1.15 -2.76
C LEU A 619 -21.20 -1.26 -4.23
N GLY A 620 -20.06 -1.92 -4.50
CA GLY A 620 -19.46 -2.02 -5.82
C GLY A 620 -20.33 -2.71 -6.86
N LEU A 621 -20.23 -2.23 -8.11
CA LEU A 621 -21.04 -2.76 -9.22
C LEU A 621 -20.31 -3.85 -10.03
N ASN A 622 -19.00 -3.99 -9.89
CA ASN A 622 -18.23 -5.08 -10.53
C ASN A 622 -18.28 -6.38 -9.70
N GLY A 623 -18.30 -6.26 -8.37
CA GLY A 623 -18.49 -7.39 -7.45
C GLY A 623 -19.83 -8.09 -7.65
N TYR A 624 -19.93 -9.35 -7.23
CA TYR A 624 -21.19 -10.12 -7.35
C TYR A 624 -22.32 -9.54 -6.48
N GLY A 625 -23.56 -9.92 -6.76
CA GLY A 625 -24.76 -9.43 -6.08
C GLY A 625 -25.96 -10.37 -6.26
N ALA A 626 -27.18 -9.89 -5.94
CA ALA A 626 -28.40 -10.71 -6.01
C ALA A 626 -29.54 -10.03 -6.79
N SER A 627 -29.29 -9.68 -8.06
CA SER A 627 -30.30 -9.21 -9.02
C SER A 627 -31.60 -10.00 -9.01
N HIS A 628 -31.49 -11.33 -8.95
CA HIS A 628 -32.62 -12.28 -8.95
C HIS A 628 -33.53 -12.16 -7.71
N LEU A 629 -33.07 -11.50 -6.64
CA LEU A 629 -33.86 -11.17 -5.45
C LEU A 629 -34.34 -9.71 -5.44
N GLY A 630 -34.02 -8.92 -6.47
CA GLY A 630 -34.24 -7.48 -6.47
C GLY A 630 -33.33 -6.74 -5.47
N TRP A 631 -32.14 -7.28 -5.16
CA TRP A 631 -31.27 -6.79 -4.09
C TRP A 631 -30.41 -5.59 -4.53
N PRO A 632 -30.67 -4.34 -4.06
CA PRO A 632 -29.86 -3.17 -4.42
C PRO A 632 -28.48 -3.20 -3.76
N ARG A 633 -27.53 -2.45 -4.32
CA ARG A 633 -26.26 -2.14 -3.61
C ARG A 633 -26.53 -1.25 -2.40
N ARG A 634 -25.61 -1.20 -1.43
CA ARG A 634 -25.78 -0.39 -0.22
C ARG A 634 -24.46 -0.03 0.45
N ALA A 635 -24.50 0.98 1.31
CA ALA A 635 -23.42 1.34 2.23
C ALA A 635 -23.98 1.49 3.65
N ARG A 636 -23.12 1.29 4.67
CA ARG A 636 -23.48 1.45 6.09
C ARG A 636 -22.92 2.76 6.65
N ILE A 637 -23.72 3.44 7.46
CA ILE A 637 -23.32 4.63 8.19
C ILE A 637 -23.27 4.29 9.67
N TRP A 638 -22.29 4.88 10.36
CA TRP A 638 -22.13 4.85 11.80
C TRP A 638 -22.09 6.30 12.31
N GLU A 639 -22.86 6.61 13.35
CA GLU A 639 -22.78 7.88 14.06
C GLU A 639 -22.44 7.57 15.51
N VAL A 640 -21.15 7.75 15.85
CA VAL A 640 -20.68 7.68 17.23
C VAL A 640 -21.13 8.97 17.91
N SER A 641 -21.78 8.85 19.05
CA SER A 641 -22.50 9.93 19.73
C SER A 641 -22.28 9.84 21.24
N ASP A 642 -22.77 10.85 21.98
CA ASP A 642 -22.58 10.99 23.42
C ASP A 642 -21.11 10.81 23.85
N TRP A 643 -20.19 11.40 23.06
CA TRP A 643 -18.74 11.38 23.30
C TRP A 643 -18.08 9.99 23.25
N GLY A 644 -18.71 9.01 22.61
CA GLY A 644 -18.20 7.63 22.51
C GLY A 644 -18.97 6.60 23.32
N GLU A 645 -20.15 6.95 23.86
CA GLU A 645 -20.98 6.07 24.70
C GLU A 645 -22.24 5.53 23.98
N THR A 646 -22.53 5.97 22.75
CA THR A 646 -23.65 5.46 21.94
C THR A 646 -23.30 5.46 20.45
N ILE A 647 -23.66 4.38 19.74
CA ILE A 647 -23.52 4.27 18.28
C ILE A 647 -24.89 4.13 17.64
N GLN A 648 -25.22 5.03 16.72
CA GLN A 648 -26.35 4.86 15.81
C GLN A 648 -25.85 4.32 14.48
N THR A 649 -26.59 3.41 13.85
CA THR A 649 -26.23 2.89 12.52
C THR A 649 -27.47 2.63 11.67
N TRP A 650 -27.32 2.85 10.37
CA TRP A 650 -28.31 2.61 9.32
C TRP A 650 -27.60 2.26 8.01
N LYS A 651 -28.35 1.82 7.01
CA LYS A 651 -27.86 1.61 5.65
C LYS A 651 -28.53 2.57 4.68
N ARG A 652 -27.82 2.90 3.61
CA ARG A 652 -28.33 3.63 2.44
C ARG A 652 -28.31 2.73 1.22
N LEU A 653 -29.46 2.60 0.56
CA LEU A 653 -29.58 1.82 -0.66
C LEU A 653 -29.10 2.61 -1.89
N HIS A 654 -28.55 1.92 -2.87
CA HIS A 654 -28.33 2.44 -4.21
C HIS A 654 -29.68 2.48 -4.96
N ASP A 655 -30.40 3.58 -4.74
CA ASP A 655 -31.61 3.97 -5.47
C ASP A 655 -31.68 5.51 -5.67
N ASP A 656 -32.72 5.99 -6.35
CA ASP A 656 -32.91 7.41 -6.68
C ASP A 656 -33.02 8.34 -5.45
N SER A 657 -33.39 7.79 -4.29
CA SER A 657 -33.59 8.51 -3.03
C SER A 657 -32.49 8.31 -1.99
N LEU A 658 -31.55 7.39 -2.24
CA LEU A 658 -30.67 6.80 -1.22
C LEU A 658 -31.47 6.37 0.02
N THR A 659 -32.43 5.44 -0.17
CA THR A 659 -33.36 5.03 0.89
C THR A 659 -32.61 4.59 2.15
N MET A 660 -32.99 5.19 3.28
CA MET A 660 -32.51 4.82 4.60
C MET A 660 -33.29 3.60 5.10
N ILE A 661 -32.57 2.54 5.49
CA ILE A 661 -33.15 1.35 6.09
C ILE A 661 -32.42 0.95 7.37
N ASP A 662 -33.06 0.12 8.19
CA ASP A 662 -32.46 -0.58 9.32
C ASP A 662 -31.69 0.32 10.30
N PHE A 663 -32.32 1.44 10.67
CA PHE A 663 -31.82 2.30 11.73
C PHE A 663 -31.93 1.62 13.10
N GLN A 664 -30.82 1.60 13.84
CA GLN A 664 -30.74 1.12 15.21
C GLN A 664 -29.80 1.97 16.06
N THR A 665 -29.95 1.88 17.39
CA THR A 665 -29.10 2.52 18.38
C THR A 665 -28.51 1.44 19.29
N ILE A 666 -27.19 1.49 19.46
CA ILE A 666 -26.38 0.61 20.29
C ILE A 666 -25.85 1.45 21.45
N TYR A 667 -26.20 1.08 22.68
CA TYR A 667 -25.64 1.65 23.90
C TYR A 667 -24.45 0.80 24.34
N LEU A 668 -23.34 1.45 24.72
CA LEU A 668 -22.02 0.83 24.84
C LEU A 668 -21.65 0.42 26.27
#